data_AF-A0A835V4M8-F1
#
_entry.id   AF-A0A835V4M8-F1
#
_cell.length_a   1.000
_cell.length_b   1.000
_cell.length_c   1.000
_cell.angle_alpha   90.00
_cell.angle_beta   90.00
_cell.angle_gamma   90.00
#
_symmetry.space_group_name_H-M   'P 1'
#
loop_
_entity.id
_entity.type
_entity.pdbx_description
1 polymer ?
#
loop_
_entity_poly.entity_id
_entity_poly.type
_entity_poly.pdbx_seq_one_letter_code
_entity_poly.pdbx_strand_id
1 'polypeptide(L)'
;MKCIPHAYNEGNKASLSAFILGSLQEKDMSCHSSMWDMILLFCRTFPDAWSYINVHKVVLTQLWQFLRNGCYGSQKVSYPALLILLEYLPPQTAKGEQFLLHFFQNLWAGRNPSSSSAADSATFFKAFQECFLWVFEHVTRFSKSEDDAHMLSIKLFNDVLIKLSWYDYIQVNPKILDVSSLEITDAEVDRMTFDDSSAAIPKYSSGYIKKLGKCIMNILMHITLYEINLDHFCATFVKDSLAILQYRLRSSRFQEPLRRIIDFLLLSQHPLSKGQTWPWELLAGPLIASSFSIIKAIDSIDSVEFLSVIVGIYGPVRVVAHIHVCINEHCCLGSTNHGDDDLIEKQFLQTIKDDLVPWCLLKQTQSTGAKLDLLLSLMQDAYSVEQWHAILTHFAIIEKRSRTDGGSSDHVETIQSFVTLFEKLRGKIPSMKENVHGSGVRQEYWHNELLDSIAISIACESPCICLSHAQLLRTMLGGSNKEDNMYFLSRKAVAVIFEEILKTLILYLSTSSFGWARHSCSLLLSLACMDLTVLQKSSVVNIFEVAQFAFQVLEGSIFCLKMLDDNNVLISCILAAIFIVDWEFSMLVLTDDEDNHDLKCHILVDYHLNIDDHLLKPVDAKLTPRGSLYDIVRNILTCFLVLLVCQTWKN
;
A
#
# COMPACT_ATOMS: atom_id res chain seq x y z
N MET A 1 54.80 16.23 13.33
CA MET A 1 55.28 16.57 11.97
C MET A 1 55.68 18.05 11.87
N LYS A 2 56.91 18.44 12.25
CA LYS A 2 57.42 19.83 12.08
C LYS A 2 58.62 19.93 11.10
N CYS A 3 59.10 18.82 10.53
CA CYS A 3 60.38 18.78 9.82
C CYS A 3 60.31 18.54 8.30
N ILE A 4 59.13 18.29 7.72
CA ILE A 4 58.99 17.99 6.28
C ILE A 4 59.46 19.16 5.38
N PRO A 5 59.19 20.45 5.70
CA PRO A 5 59.61 21.55 4.85
C PRO A 5 61.13 21.74 4.75
N HIS A 6 61.88 21.38 5.80
CA HIS A 6 63.34 21.51 5.83
C HIS A 6 64.06 20.34 5.16
N ALA A 7 63.39 19.19 4.99
CA ALA A 7 63.96 18.00 4.38
C ALA A 7 63.69 17.92 2.86
N TYR A 8 62.75 18.69 2.31
CA TYR A 8 62.42 18.68 0.88
C TYR A 8 63.31 19.67 0.09
N ASN A 9 64.43 19.17 -0.46
CA ASN A 9 65.40 19.95 -1.24
C ASN A 9 65.53 19.39 -2.68
N GLU A 10 66.11 20.13 -3.62
CA GLU A 10 66.21 19.71 -5.03
C GLU A 10 66.84 18.33 -5.25
N GLY A 11 67.73 17.88 -4.37
CA GLY A 11 68.39 16.58 -4.47
C GLY A 11 67.52 15.38 -4.07
N ASN A 12 66.41 15.59 -3.36
CA ASN A 12 65.57 14.49 -2.82
C ASN A 12 64.06 14.64 -3.10
N LYS A 13 63.64 15.62 -3.91
CA LYS A 13 62.22 15.85 -4.26
C LYS A 13 61.54 14.58 -4.78
N ALA A 14 62.15 13.88 -5.75
CA ALA A 14 61.55 12.71 -6.38
C ALA A 14 61.42 11.51 -5.42
N SER A 15 62.44 11.24 -4.59
CA SER A 15 62.42 10.11 -3.65
C SER A 15 61.48 10.34 -2.48
N LEU A 16 61.45 11.56 -1.91
CA LEU A 16 60.50 11.93 -0.86
C LEU A 16 59.06 11.98 -1.38
N SER A 17 58.83 12.55 -2.57
CA SER A 17 57.50 12.53 -3.20
C SER A 17 57.02 11.08 -3.41
N ALA A 18 57.89 10.19 -3.87
CA ALA A 18 57.53 8.78 -4.09
C ALA A 18 57.24 8.04 -2.77
N PHE A 19 58.03 8.31 -1.73
CA PHE A 19 57.85 7.69 -0.41
C PHE A 19 56.56 8.16 0.28
N ILE A 20 56.31 9.47 0.29
CA ILE A 20 55.15 10.06 0.97
C ILE A 20 53.86 9.71 0.23
N LEU A 21 53.79 9.93 -1.09
CA LEU A 21 52.58 9.66 -1.87
C LEU A 21 52.35 8.15 -2.10
N GLY A 22 53.41 7.33 -2.05
CA GLY A 22 53.34 5.87 -2.09
C GLY A 22 52.94 5.21 -0.76
N SER A 23 52.75 5.98 0.32
CA SER A 23 52.41 5.44 1.64
C SER A 23 51.03 4.77 1.72
N LEU A 24 50.17 4.96 0.71
CA LEU A 24 48.87 4.29 0.55
C LEU A 24 48.94 2.75 0.50
N GLN A 25 50.14 2.17 0.44
CA GLN A 25 50.37 0.72 0.61
C GLN A 25 50.21 0.23 2.06
N GLU A 26 50.12 1.14 3.04
CA GLU A 26 49.90 0.82 4.44
C GLU A 26 48.59 0.03 4.62
N LYS A 27 48.65 -1.00 5.46
CA LYS A 27 47.51 -1.90 5.74
C LYS A 27 47.09 -1.82 7.20
N ASP A 28 47.93 -1.32 8.09
CA ASP A 28 47.61 -1.11 9.49
C ASP A 28 46.69 0.11 9.67
N MET A 29 45.44 -0.16 10.05
CA MET A 29 44.42 0.87 10.27
C MET A 29 44.82 1.93 11.30
N SER A 30 45.69 1.59 12.27
CA SER A 30 46.15 2.52 13.31
C SER A 30 47.04 3.62 12.74
N CYS A 31 47.72 3.34 11.62
CA CYS A 31 48.59 4.27 10.94
C CYS A 31 47.84 5.20 9.98
N HIS A 32 46.63 4.84 9.56
CA HIS A 32 45.93 5.54 8.46
C HIS A 32 45.60 7.01 8.76
N SER A 33 45.32 7.38 10.01
CA SER A 33 45.12 8.80 10.38
C SER A 33 46.39 9.61 10.12
N SER A 34 47.52 9.14 10.63
CA SER A 34 48.82 9.81 10.44
C SER A 34 49.25 9.80 8.98
N MET A 35 48.95 8.71 8.25
CA MET A 35 49.20 8.59 6.82
C MET A 35 48.43 9.65 6.04
N TRP A 36 47.12 9.78 6.26
CA TRP A 36 46.30 10.79 5.56
C TRP A 36 46.72 12.21 5.92
N ASP A 37 47.00 12.50 7.20
CA ASP A 37 47.52 13.80 7.62
C ASP A 37 48.82 14.14 6.89
N MET A 38 49.73 13.16 6.75
CA MET A 38 50.99 13.32 6.02
C MET A 38 50.74 13.62 4.54
N ILE A 39 49.95 12.78 3.87
CA ILE A 39 49.68 12.88 2.42
C ILE A 39 49.01 14.22 2.12
N LEU A 40 47.91 14.55 2.82
CA LEU A 40 47.12 15.74 2.55
C LEU A 40 47.91 17.03 2.84
N LEU A 41 48.66 17.06 3.96
CA LEU A 41 49.52 18.21 4.26
C LEU A 41 50.63 18.36 3.22
N PHE A 42 51.23 17.26 2.77
CA PHE A 42 52.27 17.27 1.75
C PHE A 42 51.75 17.75 0.40
N CYS A 43 50.61 17.21 -0.06
CA CYS A 43 49.94 17.64 -1.30
C CYS A 43 49.60 19.14 -1.30
N ARG A 44 49.13 19.66 -0.16
CA ARG A 44 48.84 21.09 0.01
C ARG A 44 50.10 21.96 0.00
N THR A 45 51.17 21.49 0.63
CA THR A 45 52.41 22.27 0.79
C THR A 45 53.29 22.24 -0.46
N PHE A 46 53.26 21.14 -1.22
CA PHE A 46 54.09 20.93 -2.41
C PHE A 46 53.26 20.43 -3.61
N PRO A 47 52.47 21.30 -4.27
CA PRO A 47 51.65 20.92 -5.43
C PRO A 47 52.47 20.36 -6.61
N ASP A 48 53.72 20.80 -6.78
CA ASP A 48 54.59 20.32 -7.88
C ASP A 48 55.09 18.88 -7.65
N ALA A 49 54.91 18.33 -6.44
CA ALA A 49 55.43 17.03 -6.04
C ALA A 49 54.98 15.88 -6.97
N TRP A 50 53.79 16.02 -7.56
CA TRP A 50 53.20 15.06 -8.48
C TRP A 50 53.96 14.93 -9.82
N SER A 51 54.66 15.99 -10.24
CA SER A 51 55.43 15.99 -11.50
C SER A 51 56.73 15.19 -11.42
N TYR A 52 57.24 14.94 -10.21
CA TYR A 52 58.51 14.25 -10.00
C TYR A 52 58.40 12.73 -9.92
N ILE A 53 57.19 12.17 -9.98
CA ILE A 53 56.94 10.74 -9.80
C ILE A 53 56.06 10.16 -10.91
N ASN A 54 56.18 8.86 -11.12
CA ASN A 54 55.20 8.13 -11.93
C ASN A 54 53.93 7.91 -11.08
N VAL A 55 53.01 8.88 -11.13
CA VAL A 55 51.77 8.90 -10.34
C VAL A 55 50.96 7.60 -10.50
N HIS A 56 50.88 7.07 -11.72
CA HIS A 56 50.11 5.85 -11.99
C HIS A 56 50.67 4.63 -11.23
N LYS A 57 52.00 4.44 -11.28
CA LYS A 57 52.66 3.29 -10.66
C LYS A 57 52.76 3.44 -9.14
N VAL A 58 53.11 4.63 -8.66
CA VAL A 58 53.43 4.87 -7.25
C VAL A 58 52.17 5.10 -6.42
N VAL A 59 51.21 5.88 -6.93
CA VAL A 59 50.05 6.34 -6.16
C VAL A 59 48.78 5.62 -6.59
N LEU A 60 48.41 5.69 -7.87
CA LEU A 60 47.10 5.20 -8.33
C LEU A 60 46.92 3.71 -8.11
N THR A 61 47.95 2.90 -8.41
CA THR A 61 47.88 1.44 -8.22
C THR A 61 47.62 1.07 -6.76
N GLN A 62 48.28 1.78 -5.82
CA GLN A 62 48.07 1.58 -4.40
C GLN A 62 46.71 2.10 -3.94
N LEU A 63 46.29 3.27 -4.41
CA LEU A 63 44.97 3.83 -4.14
C LEU A 63 43.86 2.88 -4.59
N TRP A 64 43.97 2.28 -5.78
CA TRP A 64 43.00 1.31 -6.29
C TRP A 64 42.88 0.08 -5.40
N GLN A 65 44.00 -0.48 -4.93
CA GLN A 65 43.99 -1.60 -4.01
C GLN A 65 43.43 -1.22 -2.65
N PHE A 66 43.82 -0.06 -2.13
CA PHE A 66 43.34 0.49 -0.86
C PHE A 66 41.82 0.67 -0.86
N LEU A 67 41.26 1.23 -1.95
CA LEU A 67 39.82 1.42 -2.13
C LEU A 67 39.09 0.08 -2.27
N ARG A 68 39.58 -0.84 -3.13
CA ARG A 68 38.96 -2.17 -3.34
C ARG A 68 38.85 -2.98 -2.06
N ASN A 69 39.77 -2.77 -1.11
CA ASN A 69 39.79 -3.48 0.17
C ASN A 69 39.02 -2.72 1.27
N GLY A 70 38.17 -1.75 0.91
CA GLY A 70 37.35 -1.00 1.88
C GLY A 70 38.20 -0.20 2.88
N CYS A 71 39.34 0.34 2.42
CA CYS A 71 40.33 1.04 3.25
C CYS A 71 40.84 0.20 4.44
N TYR A 72 40.86 -1.13 4.32
CA TYR A 72 41.29 -2.07 5.36
C TYR A 72 40.64 -1.82 6.74
N GLY A 73 39.36 -1.44 6.77
CA GLY A 73 38.62 -1.21 8.03
C GLY A 73 38.76 0.19 8.63
N SER A 74 39.43 1.11 7.93
CA SER A 74 39.61 2.51 8.38
C SER A 74 38.59 3.48 7.77
N GLN A 75 37.39 3.02 7.43
CA GLN A 75 36.40 3.77 6.64
C GLN A 75 36.13 5.17 7.20
N LYS A 76 36.00 5.31 8.52
CA LYS A 76 35.71 6.58 9.21
C LYS A 76 36.80 7.64 9.07
N VAL A 77 38.05 7.22 8.85
CA VAL A 77 39.20 8.12 8.69
C VAL A 77 39.50 8.34 7.21
N SER A 78 39.49 7.27 6.42
CA SER A 78 39.96 7.30 5.05
C SER A 78 38.95 7.89 4.06
N TYR A 79 37.66 7.59 4.23
CA TYR A 79 36.64 8.08 3.29
C TYR A 79 36.49 9.60 3.27
N PRO A 80 36.48 10.32 4.41
CA PRO A 80 36.50 11.79 4.39
C PRO A 80 37.74 12.40 3.71
N ALA A 81 38.88 11.70 3.72
CA ALA A 81 40.11 12.18 3.09
C ALA A 81 40.10 12.08 1.55
N LEU A 82 39.23 11.24 0.97
CA LEU A 82 39.19 11.00 -0.48
C LEU A 82 38.80 12.25 -1.27
N LEU A 83 37.82 13.00 -0.78
CA LEU A 83 37.39 14.25 -1.42
C LEU A 83 38.55 15.26 -1.47
N ILE A 84 39.26 15.42 -0.35
CA ILE A 84 40.39 16.33 -0.23
C ILE A 84 41.54 15.87 -1.15
N LEU A 85 41.77 14.55 -1.26
CA LEU A 85 42.76 14.00 -2.19
C LEU A 85 42.40 14.32 -3.65
N LEU A 86 41.13 14.16 -4.04
CA LEU A 86 40.64 14.52 -5.38
C LEU A 86 40.85 16.02 -5.67
N GLU A 87 40.61 16.87 -4.67
CA GLU A 87 40.83 18.32 -4.77
C GLU A 87 42.30 18.68 -5.01
N TYR A 88 43.25 17.98 -4.39
CA TYR A 88 44.68 18.24 -4.56
C TYR A 88 45.33 17.56 -5.78
N LEU A 89 44.63 16.63 -6.45
CA LEU A 89 45.21 15.85 -7.55
C LEU A 89 45.31 16.67 -8.86
N PRO A 90 46.51 16.91 -9.43
CA PRO A 90 46.63 17.77 -10.61
C PRO A 90 45.90 17.21 -11.84
N PRO A 91 45.20 18.04 -12.63
CA PRO A 91 44.48 17.63 -13.84
C PRO A 91 45.33 16.80 -14.80
N GLN A 92 46.59 17.20 -14.97
CA GLN A 92 47.56 16.61 -15.90
C GLN A 92 47.93 15.16 -15.53
N THR A 93 47.73 14.77 -14.26
CA THR A 93 48.03 13.44 -13.76
C THR A 93 46.84 12.49 -13.84
N ALA A 94 45.61 13.03 -13.90
CA ALA A 94 44.41 12.27 -14.18
C ALA A 94 44.30 12.08 -15.69
N LYS A 95 44.16 10.83 -16.17
CA LYS A 95 43.76 10.55 -17.56
C LYS A 95 42.25 10.83 -17.77
N GLY A 96 41.80 12.01 -17.32
CA GLY A 96 40.41 12.49 -17.37
C GLY A 96 39.40 11.42 -16.96
N GLU A 97 38.59 10.99 -17.93
CA GLU A 97 37.53 9.99 -17.80
C GLU A 97 37.98 8.66 -17.17
N GLN A 98 39.04 8.04 -17.68
CA GLN A 98 39.44 6.69 -17.24
C GLN A 98 39.83 6.67 -15.76
N PHE A 99 40.43 7.76 -15.29
CA PHE A 99 40.79 7.92 -13.88
C PHE A 99 39.53 7.94 -13.01
N LEU A 100 38.53 8.76 -13.37
CA LEU A 100 37.29 8.91 -12.61
C LEU A 100 36.48 7.60 -12.58
N LEU A 101 36.32 6.94 -13.72
CA LEU A 101 35.63 5.65 -13.79
C LEU A 101 36.33 4.60 -12.93
N HIS A 102 37.66 4.49 -13.01
CA HIS A 102 38.40 3.57 -12.15
C HIS A 102 38.29 3.96 -10.67
N PHE A 103 38.33 5.24 -10.33
CA PHE A 103 38.15 5.70 -8.96
C PHE A 103 36.81 5.20 -8.38
N PHE A 104 35.70 5.46 -9.06
CA PHE A 104 34.39 5.04 -8.58
C PHE A 104 34.21 3.52 -8.62
N GLN A 105 34.72 2.82 -9.63
CA GLN A 105 34.69 1.35 -9.65
C GLN A 105 35.46 0.72 -8.49
N ASN A 106 36.65 1.24 -8.18
CA ASN A 106 37.47 0.72 -7.08
C ASN A 106 36.88 1.08 -5.72
N LEU A 107 36.35 2.30 -5.57
CA LEU A 107 35.61 2.72 -4.38
C LEU A 107 34.37 1.82 -4.17
N TRP A 108 33.58 1.60 -5.22
CA TRP A 108 32.39 0.76 -5.19
C TRP A 108 32.73 -0.70 -4.91
N ALA A 109 33.84 -1.24 -5.44
CA ALA A 109 34.28 -2.60 -5.15
C ALA A 109 34.65 -2.79 -3.65
N GLY A 110 35.09 -1.73 -2.97
CA GLY A 110 35.34 -1.73 -1.54
C GLY A 110 34.09 -1.70 -0.65
N ARG A 111 32.89 -1.61 -1.24
CA ARG A 111 31.64 -1.66 -0.49
C ARG A 111 31.49 -3.06 0.12
N ASN A 112 31.20 -3.12 1.42
CA ASN A 112 31.05 -4.39 2.13
C ASN A 112 29.60 -4.55 2.63
N PRO A 113 28.67 -4.99 1.77
CA PRO A 113 27.24 -4.95 2.07
C PRO A 113 26.82 -5.99 3.14
N SER A 114 27.58 -7.07 3.29
CA SER A 114 27.24 -8.21 4.16
C SER A 114 27.83 -8.14 5.56
N SER A 115 28.95 -7.43 5.76
CA SER A 115 29.68 -7.38 7.05
C SER A 115 30.01 -5.97 7.53
N SER A 116 29.56 -4.92 6.84
CA SER A 116 29.68 -3.54 7.30
C SER A 116 28.71 -3.23 8.43
N SER A 117 29.17 -2.51 9.45
CA SER A 117 28.27 -1.89 10.43
C SER A 117 27.38 -0.83 9.77
N ALA A 118 26.30 -0.44 10.45
CA ALA A 118 25.45 0.66 10.01
C ALA A 118 26.21 1.99 9.93
N ALA A 119 27.19 2.22 10.80
CA ALA A 119 28.00 3.44 10.76
C ALA A 119 28.91 3.45 9.53
N ASP A 120 29.60 2.34 9.25
CA ASP A 120 30.60 2.28 8.18
C ASP A 120 29.95 2.38 6.79
N SER A 121 28.78 1.76 6.61
CA SER A 121 27.97 1.91 5.39
C SER A 121 27.50 3.35 5.19
N ALA A 122 27.13 4.06 6.26
CA ALA A 122 26.75 5.46 6.18
C ALA A 122 27.95 6.35 5.81
N THR A 123 29.13 6.09 6.38
CA THR A 123 30.37 6.80 6.01
C THR A 123 30.74 6.55 4.54
N PHE A 124 30.64 5.31 4.08
CA PHE A 124 30.88 4.95 2.68
C PHE A 124 29.97 5.74 1.73
N PHE A 125 28.65 5.66 1.91
CA PHE A 125 27.71 6.34 1.02
C PHE A 125 27.86 7.86 1.08
N LYS A 126 28.19 8.42 2.24
CA LYS A 126 28.48 9.85 2.37
C LYS A 126 29.68 10.25 1.52
N ALA A 127 30.79 9.54 1.61
CA ALA A 127 31.97 9.87 0.82
C ALA A 127 31.80 9.59 -0.67
N PHE A 128 31.08 8.51 -1.03
CA PHE A 128 30.70 8.25 -2.42
C PHE A 128 29.87 9.41 -2.98
N GLN A 129 28.84 9.85 -2.25
CA GLN A 129 28.02 11.00 -2.62
C GLN A 129 28.86 12.28 -2.75
N GLU A 130 29.66 12.63 -1.74
CA GLU A 130 30.48 13.84 -1.73
C GLU A 130 31.52 13.85 -2.86
N CYS A 131 32.23 12.74 -3.09
CA CYS A 131 33.19 12.62 -4.19
C CYS A 131 32.49 12.70 -5.55
N PHE A 132 31.33 12.05 -5.71
CA PHE A 132 30.59 12.08 -6.96
C PHE A 132 30.10 13.48 -7.30
N LEU A 133 29.45 14.15 -6.36
CA LEU A 133 28.95 15.51 -6.55
C LEU A 133 30.08 16.52 -6.78
N TRP A 134 31.19 16.40 -6.04
CA TRP A 134 32.34 17.27 -6.27
C TRP A 134 32.96 17.06 -7.65
N VAL A 135 33.16 15.81 -8.08
CA VAL A 135 33.67 15.50 -9.42
C VAL A 135 32.73 16.09 -10.47
N PHE A 136 31.42 15.94 -10.26
CA PHE A 136 30.38 16.45 -11.14
C PHE A 136 30.41 17.98 -11.29
N GLU A 137 30.57 18.71 -10.19
CA GLU A 137 30.71 20.16 -10.19
C GLU A 137 32.02 20.64 -10.81
N HIS A 138 33.06 19.80 -10.81
CA HIS A 138 34.41 20.12 -11.29
C HIS A 138 34.80 19.32 -12.53
N VAL A 139 33.84 18.86 -13.35
CA VAL A 139 34.14 18.02 -14.53
C VAL A 139 35.07 18.71 -15.53
N THR A 140 34.98 20.04 -15.67
CA THR A 140 35.85 20.85 -16.53
C THR A 140 37.34 20.72 -16.18
N ARG A 141 37.66 20.34 -14.92
CA ARG A 141 39.02 20.05 -14.48
C ARG A 141 39.60 18.80 -15.14
N PHE A 142 38.74 17.87 -15.58
CA PHE A 142 39.12 16.57 -16.13
C PHE A 142 38.82 16.44 -17.63
N SER A 143 38.26 17.48 -18.26
CA SER A 143 37.98 17.56 -19.69
C SER A 143 38.97 18.47 -20.42
N LYS A 144 39.01 18.39 -21.75
CA LYS A 144 39.86 19.25 -22.61
C LYS A 144 39.10 20.45 -23.18
N SER A 145 37.77 20.37 -23.24
CA SER A 145 36.85 21.40 -23.72
C SER A 145 35.55 21.38 -22.89
N GLU A 146 34.67 22.37 -23.09
CA GLU A 146 33.33 22.42 -22.49
C GLU A 146 32.41 21.31 -23.03
N ASP A 147 32.44 21.03 -24.34
CA ASP A 147 31.68 19.93 -24.95
C ASP A 147 32.11 18.56 -24.40
N ASP A 148 33.42 18.37 -24.22
CA ASP A 148 33.98 17.17 -23.58
C ASP A 148 33.54 17.05 -22.11
N ALA A 149 33.31 18.18 -21.42
CA ALA A 149 32.85 18.21 -20.03
C ALA A 149 31.39 17.72 -19.93
N HIS A 150 30.51 18.19 -20.81
CA HIS A 150 29.12 17.72 -20.84
C HIS A 150 29.04 16.23 -21.16
N MET A 151 29.78 15.75 -22.15
CA MET A 151 29.83 14.32 -22.49
C MET A 151 30.39 13.47 -21.35
N LEU A 152 31.44 13.94 -20.67
CA LEU A 152 32.01 13.26 -19.50
C LEU A 152 31.00 13.19 -18.34
N SER A 153 30.25 14.25 -18.10
CA SER A 153 29.21 14.30 -17.06
C SER A 153 28.12 13.26 -17.31
N ILE A 154 27.60 13.18 -18.54
CA ILE A 154 26.60 12.18 -18.94
C ILE A 154 27.15 10.75 -18.78
N LYS A 155 28.41 10.53 -19.19
CA LYS A 155 29.03 9.21 -19.10
C LYS A 155 29.28 8.78 -17.66
N LEU A 156 29.77 9.66 -16.80
CA LEU A 156 29.93 9.40 -15.36
C LEU A 156 28.59 9.10 -14.70
N PHE A 157 27.56 9.86 -15.04
CA PHE A 157 26.21 9.62 -14.56
C PHE A 157 25.72 8.22 -14.95
N ASN A 158 25.86 7.83 -16.21
CA ASN A 158 25.42 6.50 -16.68
C ASN A 158 26.26 5.36 -16.10
N ASP A 159 27.59 5.46 -16.15
CA ASP A 159 28.46 4.36 -15.75
C ASP A 159 28.56 4.20 -14.23
N VAL A 160 28.35 5.26 -13.44
CA VAL A 160 28.44 5.21 -11.99
C VAL A 160 27.06 5.14 -11.34
N LEU A 161 26.12 6.00 -11.70
CA LEU A 161 24.82 6.01 -11.04
C LEU A 161 23.94 4.85 -11.50
N ILE A 162 23.88 4.58 -12.81
CA ILE A 162 23.06 3.47 -13.33
C ILE A 162 23.79 2.14 -13.15
N LYS A 163 24.96 1.96 -13.78
CA LYS A 163 25.61 0.64 -13.84
C LYS A 163 26.14 0.16 -12.50
N LEU A 164 26.64 1.06 -11.63
CA LEU A 164 27.14 0.67 -10.32
C LEU A 164 26.07 0.76 -9.23
N SER A 165 25.34 1.89 -9.14
CA SER A 165 24.48 2.16 -7.99
C SER A 165 23.06 1.59 -8.14
N TRP A 166 22.38 1.92 -9.23
CA TRP A 166 20.99 1.49 -9.47
C TRP A 166 20.86 -0.02 -9.62
N TYR A 167 21.71 -0.66 -10.43
CA TYR A 167 21.66 -2.12 -10.57
C TYR A 167 22.06 -2.88 -9.30
N ASP A 168 22.93 -2.32 -8.46
CA ASP A 168 23.24 -2.89 -7.13
C ASP A 168 22.08 -2.71 -6.14
N TYR A 169 21.26 -1.66 -6.30
CA TYR A 169 20.05 -1.44 -5.52
C TYR A 169 18.95 -2.43 -5.90
N ILE A 170 18.68 -2.59 -7.19
CA ILE A 170 17.58 -3.44 -7.68
C ILE A 170 17.91 -4.93 -7.56
N GLN A 171 19.19 -5.31 -7.68
CA GLN A 171 19.71 -6.68 -7.65
C GLN A 171 19.01 -7.66 -8.62
N VAL A 172 18.50 -7.15 -9.75
CA VAL A 172 17.94 -7.98 -10.82
C VAL A 172 18.99 -8.19 -11.89
N ASN A 173 19.11 -9.41 -12.41
CA ASN A 173 20.06 -9.71 -13.48
C ASN A 173 19.68 -8.88 -14.73
N PRO A 174 20.58 -8.04 -15.27
CA PRO A 174 20.30 -7.22 -16.45
C PRO A 174 19.83 -8.04 -17.65
N LYS A 175 20.22 -9.32 -17.75
CA LYS A 175 19.77 -10.23 -18.82
C LYS A 175 18.28 -10.59 -18.72
N ILE A 176 17.70 -10.55 -17.53
CA ILE A 176 16.27 -10.77 -17.31
C ILE A 176 15.48 -9.50 -17.70
N LEU A 177 16.09 -8.31 -17.52
CA LEU A 177 15.49 -7.01 -17.84
C LEU A 177 15.49 -6.70 -19.36
N ASP A 178 16.23 -7.45 -20.16
CA ASP A 178 16.31 -7.29 -21.62
C ASP A 178 15.30 -8.14 -22.40
N VAL A 179 14.42 -8.88 -21.72
CA VAL A 179 13.40 -9.77 -22.32
C VAL A 179 12.09 -9.02 -22.66
N SER A 180 12.15 -7.69 -22.82
CA SER A 180 10.99 -6.88 -23.21
C SER A 180 10.69 -6.91 -24.71
N SER A 181 11.46 -7.67 -25.52
CA SER A 181 11.43 -7.58 -27.00
C SER A 181 11.35 -8.93 -27.73
N LEU A 182 11.11 -10.05 -27.05
CA LEU A 182 11.00 -11.36 -27.69
C LEU A 182 9.62 -11.97 -27.45
N GLU A 183 8.79 -11.98 -28.50
CA GLU A 183 7.69 -12.93 -28.67
C GLU A 183 8.29 -14.34 -28.66
N ILE A 184 8.26 -15.01 -27.51
CA ILE A 184 8.76 -16.36 -27.38
C ILE A 184 7.63 -17.26 -26.92
N THR A 185 7.37 -18.28 -27.74
CA THR A 185 6.43 -19.37 -27.48
C THR A 185 6.79 -20.15 -26.20
N ASP A 186 5.78 -20.73 -25.54
CA ASP A 186 5.88 -21.46 -24.27
C ASP A 186 6.96 -22.56 -24.21
N ALA A 187 7.49 -22.98 -25.36
CA ALA A 187 8.49 -24.05 -25.48
C ALA A 187 9.94 -23.65 -25.14
N GLU A 188 10.28 -22.36 -25.01
CA GLU A 188 11.63 -21.93 -24.60
C GLU A 188 11.74 -21.60 -23.10
N VAL A 189 10.62 -21.41 -22.42
CA VAL A 189 10.56 -21.18 -20.96
C VAL A 189 11.02 -22.43 -20.18
N ASP A 190 10.68 -23.62 -20.67
CA ASP A 190 11.08 -24.89 -20.04
C ASP A 190 12.58 -25.19 -20.17
N ARG A 191 13.26 -24.60 -21.19
CA ARG A 191 14.71 -24.71 -21.38
C ARG A 191 15.52 -23.66 -20.62
N MET A 192 14.86 -22.70 -19.97
CA MET A 192 15.46 -21.73 -19.04
C MET A 192 15.18 -22.09 -17.58
N THR A 193 14.98 -23.38 -17.29
CA THR A 193 15.17 -23.91 -15.93
C THR A 193 16.62 -23.61 -15.52
N PHE A 194 16.77 -22.62 -14.63
CA PHE A 194 18.04 -22.19 -14.11
C PHE A 194 18.77 -23.40 -13.53
N ASP A 195 19.94 -23.69 -14.10
CA ASP A 195 21.01 -24.36 -13.39
C ASP A 195 21.28 -23.55 -12.12
N ASP A 196 21.00 -24.14 -10.94
CA ASP A 196 21.15 -23.57 -9.59
C ASP A 196 22.63 -23.21 -9.24
N SER A 197 23.50 -23.11 -10.25
CA SER A 197 24.94 -22.83 -10.15
C SER A 197 25.31 -21.36 -10.29
N SER A 198 24.37 -20.44 -10.58
CA SER A 198 24.67 -19.00 -10.60
C SER A 198 24.76 -18.44 -9.17
N ALA A 199 25.97 -18.03 -8.78
CA ALA A 199 26.35 -17.45 -7.48
C ALA A 199 25.19 -16.76 -6.73
N ALA A 200 24.92 -17.22 -5.51
CA ALA A 200 23.89 -16.71 -4.62
C ALA A 200 23.84 -15.17 -4.65
N ILE A 201 22.68 -14.61 -5.04
CA ILE A 201 22.44 -13.17 -5.01
C ILE A 201 22.81 -12.67 -3.61
N PRO A 202 23.72 -11.71 -3.47
CA PRO A 202 24.21 -11.32 -2.17
C PRO A 202 23.08 -10.65 -1.38
N LYS A 203 22.68 -11.29 -0.28
CA LYS A 203 21.59 -10.83 0.57
C LYS A 203 22.04 -9.61 1.37
N TYR A 204 21.58 -8.42 0.97
CA TYR A 204 21.91 -7.16 1.66
C TYR A 204 20.98 -6.95 2.86
N SER A 205 21.47 -6.28 3.90
CA SER A 205 20.61 -5.85 5.01
C SER A 205 19.64 -4.76 4.55
N SER A 206 18.42 -4.72 5.11
CA SER A 206 17.43 -3.68 4.80
C SER A 206 17.97 -2.27 5.08
N GLY A 207 18.78 -2.12 6.13
CA GLY A 207 19.44 -0.86 6.48
C GLY A 207 20.48 -0.40 5.45
N TYR A 208 21.16 -1.33 4.77
CA TYR A 208 22.09 -1.01 3.68
C TYR A 208 21.32 -0.54 2.44
N ILE A 209 20.31 -1.28 2.00
CA ILE A 209 19.47 -0.95 0.84
C ILE A 209 18.83 0.44 1.00
N LYS A 210 18.26 0.74 2.17
CA LYS A 210 17.66 2.06 2.44
C LYS A 210 18.67 3.20 2.31
N LYS A 211 19.92 3.00 2.74
CA LYS A 211 20.99 4.01 2.60
C LYS A 211 21.45 4.16 1.16
N LEU A 212 21.57 3.06 0.42
CA LEU A 212 21.89 3.08 -1.00
C LEU A 212 20.83 3.86 -1.79
N GLY A 213 19.54 3.54 -1.59
CA GLY A 213 18.44 4.29 -2.20
C GLY A 213 18.49 5.77 -1.86
N LYS A 214 18.74 6.12 -0.59
CA LYS A 214 18.87 7.52 -0.15
C LYS A 214 20.06 8.22 -0.80
N CYS A 215 21.18 7.52 -0.96
CA CYS A 215 22.37 8.05 -1.64
C CYS A 215 22.05 8.39 -3.11
N ILE A 216 21.41 7.47 -3.83
CA ILE A 216 20.99 7.69 -5.23
C ILE A 216 20.02 8.88 -5.31
N MET A 217 18.98 8.91 -4.48
CA MET A 217 17.99 9.99 -4.45
C MET A 217 18.61 11.36 -4.15
N ASN A 218 19.56 11.42 -3.21
CA ASN A 218 20.28 12.65 -2.90
C ASN A 218 21.13 13.14 -4.08
N ILE A 219 21.79 12.24 -4.81
CA ILE A 219 22.56 12.57 -6.00
C ILE A 219 21.63 13.12 -7.09
N LEU A 220 20.52 12.44 -7.38
CA LEU A 220 19.53 12.89 -8.37
C LEU A 220 18.96 14.28 -8.00
N MET A 221 18.58 14.48 -6.74
CA MET A 221 18.09 15.76 -6.23
C MET A 221 19.10 16.90 -6.37
N HIS A 222 20.41 16.61 -6.27
CA HIS A 222 21.45 17.61 -6.49
C HIS A 222 21.62 17.90 -7.98
N ILE A 223 21.65 16.87 -8.83
CA ILE A 223 21.83 17.02 -10.27
C ILE A 223 20.69 17.81 -10.92
N THR A 224 19.44 17.66 -10.44
CA THR A 224 18.32 18.45 -10.96
C THR A 224 18.48 19.96 -10.75
N LEU A 225 19.31 20.39 -9.79
CA LEU A 225 19.63 21.80 -9.59
C LEU A 225 20.63 22.34 -10.63
N TYR A 226 21.33 21.47 -11.36
CA TYR A 226 22.37 21.82 -12.34
C TYR A 226 21.90 21.68 -13.80
N GLU A 227 20.58 21.63 -14.04
CA GLU A 227 19.95 21.55 -15.38
C GLU A 227 20.43 20.38 -16.26
N ILE A 228 21.05 19.35 -15.66
CA ILE A 228 21.50 18.18 -16.41
C ILE A 228 20.33 17.24 -16.61
N ASN A 229 20.19 16.80 -17.86
CA ASN A 229 19.08 15.98 -18.29
C ASN A 229 19.10 14.59 -17.61
N LEU A 230 18.09 14.31 -16.79
CA LEU A 230 17.89 13.02 -16.13
C LEU A 230 17.21 11.97 -17.03
N ASP A 231 16.83 12.30 -18.26
CA ASP A 231 16.03 11.46 -19.16
C ASP A 231 16.58 10.04 -19.27
N HIS A 232 17.91 9.88 -19.34
CA HIS A 232 18.48 8.55 -19.48
C HIS A 232 18.28 7.68 -18.23
N PHE A 233 18.46 8.23 -17.03
CA PHE A 233 18.17 7.51 -15.80
C PHE A 233 16.68 7.24 -15.66
N CYS A 234 15.85 8.22 -15.98
CA CYS A 234 14.39 8.12 -15.87
C CYS A 234 13.83 7.06 -16.83
N ALA A 235 14.27 7.06 -18.10
CA ALA A 235 13.95 6.02 -19.07
C ALA A 235 14.42 4.64 -18.61
N THR A 236 15.62 4.54 -18.02
CA THR A 236 16.13 3.27 -17.45
C THR A 236 15.27 2.81 -16.27
N PHE A 237 14.94 3.72 -15.35
CA PHE A 237 14.09 3.46 -14.19
C PHE A 237 12.71 2.94 -14.61
N VAL A 238 12.06 3.60 -15.59
CA VAL A 238 10.76 3.19 -16.12
C VAL A 238 10.89 1.83 -16.81
N LYS A 239 11.88 1.64 -17.69
CA LYS A 239 12.13 0.36 -18.37
C LYS A 239 12.28 -0.79 -17.36
N ASP A 240 13.16 -0.62 -16.38
CA ASP A 240 13.45 -1.66 -15.39
C ASP A 240 12.24 -1.97 -14.50
N SER A 241 11.49 -0.93 -14.11
CA SER A 241 10.29 -1.07 -13.31
C SER A 241 9.18 -1.82 -14.05
N LEU A 242 8.98 -1.52 -15.34
CA LEU A 242 8.04 -2.23 -16.19
C LEU A 242 8.46 -3.69 -16.40
N ALA A 243 9.75 -3.94 -16.63
CA ALA A 243 10.28 -5.29 -16.77
C ALA A 243 10.05 -6.12 -15.49
N ILE A 244 10.21 -5.53 -14.31
CA ILE A 244 9.92 -6.20 -13.02
C ILE A 244 8.43 -6.50 -12.86
N LEU A 245 7.56 -5.55 -13.20
CA LEU A 245 6.11 -5.76 -13.18
C LEU A 245 5.70 -6.89 -14.13
N GLN A 246 6.23 -6.89 -15.36
CA GLN A 246 5.95 -7.90 -16.37
C GLN A 246 6.54 -9.28 -16.02
N TYR A 247 7.73 -9.34 -15.42
CA TYR A 247 8.36 -10.60 -15.06
C TYR A 247 7.53 -11.41 -14.03
N ARG A 248 6.73 -10.72 -13.19
CA ARG A 248 5.80 -11.38 -12.27
C ARG A 248 4.72 -12.22 -12.97
N LEU A 249 4.36 -11.91 -14.22
CA LEU A 249 3.48 -12.76 -15.03
C LEU A 249 4.06 -14.17 -15.21
N ARG A 250 5.39 -14.33 -15.07
CA ARG A 250 6.13 -15.55 -15.37
C ARG A 250 6.62 -16.32 -14.14
N SER A 251 6.60 -15.73 -12.92
CA SER A 251 7.06 -16.41 -11.69
C SER A 251 6.52 -15.82 -10.38
N SER A 252 6.09 -16.69 -9.46
CA SER A 252 5.52 -16.31 -8.15
C SER A 252 6.55 -15.92 -7.07
N ARG A 253 7.86 -16.01 -7.34
CA ARG A 253 8.94 -15.82 -6.35
C ARG A 253 9.60 -14.43 -6.34
N PHE A 254 8.97 -13.39 -6.90
CA PHE A 254 9.65 -12.10 -7.20
C PHE A 254 9.10 -10.87 -6.45
N GLN A 255 8.89 -10.96 -5.14
CA GLN A 255 8.32 -9.85 -4.33
C GLN A 255 9.32 -8.74 -3.95
N GLU A 256 10.60 -9.10 -3.72
CA GLU A 256 11.59 -8.12 -3.23
C GLU A 256 11.87 -6.96 -4.20
N PRO A 257 11.99 -7.15 -5.53
CA PRO A 257 12.34 -6.04 -6.43
C PRO A 257 11.24 -5.00 -6.58
N LEU A 258 9.97 -5.41 -6.64
CA LEU A 258 8.85 -4.47 -6.67
C LEU A 258 8.80 -3.65 -5.38
N ARG A 259 9.01 -4.29 -4.23
CA ARG A 259 9.11 -3.58 -2.95
C ARG A 259 10.26 -2.57 -2.92
N ARG A 260 11.39 -2.86 -3.58
CA ARG A 260 12.50 -1.91 -3.71
C ARG A 260 12.16 -0.71 -4.58
N ILE A 261 11.38 -0.89 -5.65
CA ILE A 261 10.86 0.23 -6.46
C ILE A 261 9.94 1.10 -5.59
N ILE A 262 9.03 0.48 -4.83
CA ILE A 262 8.16 1.19 -3.88
C ILE A 262 9.00 1.96 -2.85
N ASP A 263 9.96 1.30 -2.20
CA ASP A 263 10.85 1.91 -1.21
C ASP A 263 11.65 3.07 -1.82
N PHE A 264 12.06 2.97 -3.09
CA PHE A 264 12.77 4.04 -3.79
C PHE A 264 11.85 5.23 -4.07
N LEU A 265 10.62 4.99 -4.53
CA LEU A 265 9.62 6.04 -4.72
C LEU A 265 9.23 6.69 -3.40
N LEU A 266 9.18 5.97 -2.28
CA LEU A 266 8.93 6.57 -0.96
C LEU A 266 10.01 7.58 -0.57
N LEU A 267 11.27 7.41 -1.03
CA LEU A 267 12.33 8.39 -0.80
C LEU A 267 12.10 9.72 -1.53
N SER A 268 11.21 9.76 -2.53
CA SER A 268 10.82 11.00 -3.24
C SER A 268 10.03 11.98 -2.37
N GLN A 269 9.49 11.55 -1.22
CA GLN A 269 8.82 12.45 -0.28
C GLN A 269 9.76 13.57 0.20
N HIS A 270 11.07 13.30 0.28
CA HIS A 270 12.05 14.28 0.69
C HIS A 270 12.21 15.45 -0.32
N PRO A 271 12.47 15.23 -1.62
CA PRO A 271 12.48 16.33 -2.60
C PRO A 271 11.11 17.02 -2.72
N LEU A 272 9.99 16.30 -2.61
CA LEU A 272 8.64 16.91 -2.59
C LEU A 272 8.47 17.88 -1.41
N SER A 273 8.97 17.52 -0.21
CA SER A 273 8.95 18.42 0.96
C SER A 273 9.78 19.69 0.78
N LYS A 274 10.74 19.68 -0.17
CA LYS A 274 11.54 20.85 -0.57
C LYS A 274 10.92 21.63 -1.74
N GLY A 275 9.71 21.30 -2.16
CA GLY A 275 9.00 21.96 -3.25
C GLY A 275 9.43 21.53 -4.66
N GLN A 276 10.21 20.46 -4.80
CA GLN A 276 10.63 19.96 -6.11
C GLN A 276 9.56 19.06 -6.74
N THR A 277 9.27 19.25 -8.02
CA THR A 277 8.25 18.49 -8.77
C THR A 277 8.83 17.39 -9.67
N TRP A 278 10.13 17.43 -9.96
CA TRP A 278 10.81 16.46 -10.83
C TRP A 278 10.58 14.97 -10.48
N PRO A 279 10.45 14.52 -9.21
CA PRO A 279 10.24 13.09 -8.94
C PRO A 279 8.90 12.60 -9.50
N TRP A 280 7.90 13.47 -9.54
CA TRP A 280 6.64 13.18 -10.21
C TRP A 280 6.81 13.23 -11.72
N GLU A 281 7.31 14.35 -12.25
CA GLU A 281 7.37 14.63 -13.69
C GLU A 281 8.26 13.63 -14.46
N LEU A 282 9.37 13.19 -13.85
CA LEU A 282 10.38 12.38 -14.53
C LEU A 282 10.36 10.89 -14.12
N LEU A 283 9.90 10.54 -12.92
CA LEU A 283 9.89 9.14 -12.46
C LEU A 283 8.47 8.56 -12.35
N ALA A 284 7.67 9.05 -11.41
CA ALA A 284 6.41 8.42 -11.06
C ALA A 284 5.32 8.58 -12.14
N GLY A 285 5.19 9.78 -12.72
CA GLY A 285 4.21 10.07 -13.77
C GLY A 285 4.39 9.17 -15.01
N PRO A 286 5.59 9.16 -15.65
CA PRO A 286 5.88 8.28 -16.78
C PRO A 286 5.73 6.79 -16.44
N LEU A 287 6.09 6.38 -15.23
CA LEU A 287 5.90 5.00 -14.78
C LEU A 287 4.42 4.64 -14.67
N ILE A 288 3.58 5.49 -14.08
CA ILE A 288 2.12 5.26 -14.00
C ILE A 288 1.51 5.18 -15.40
N ALA A 289 1.83 6.14 -16.26
CA ALA A 289 1.33 6.18 -17.63
C ALA A 289 1.68 4.90 -18.42
N SER A 290 2.84 4.30 -18.15
CA SER A 290 3.29 3.10 -18.85
C SER A 290 2.87 1.78 -18.18
N SER A 291 2.54 1.80 -16.88
CA SER A 291 2.29 0.59 -16.09
C SER A 291 0.82 0.30 -15.84
N PHE A 292 -0.10 1.28 -15.93
CA PHE A 292 -1.50 1.08 -15.54
C PHE A 292 -2.19 -0.06 -16.30
N SER A 293 -2.07 -0.11 -17.63
CA SER A 293 -2.64 -1.18 -18.46
C SER A 293 -2.06 -2.57 -18.10
N ILE A 294 -0.77 -2.62 -17.75
CA ILE A 294 -0.10 -3.84 -17.30
C ILE A 294 -0.65 -4.27 -15.93
N ILE A 295 -0.78 -3.33 -14.99
CA ILE A 295 -1.32 -3.60 -13.64
C ILE A 295 -2.75 -4.11 -13.74
N LYS A 296 -3.58 -3.50 -14.60
CA LYS A 296 -4.96 -3.93 -14.87
C LYS A 296 -5.02 -5.35 -15.44
N ALA A 297 -4.07 -5.72 -16.30
CA ALA A 297 -3.99 -7.05 -16.89
C ALA A 297 -3.45 -8.14 -15.93
N ILE A 298 -2.46 -7.79 -15.09
CA ILE A 298 -1.85 -8.72 -14.11
C ILE A 298 -2.83 -9.03 -12.97
N ASP A 299 -3.53 -8.00 -12.51
CA ASP A 299 -4.50 -8.06 -11.42
C ASP A 299 -4.02 -8.73 -10.11
N SER A 300 -2.78 -8.41 -9.69
CA SER A 300 -2.17 -8.94 -8.47
C SER A 300 -2.21 -7.95 -7.31
N ILE A 301 -2.23 -8.47 -6.07
CA ILE A 301 -2.28 -7.68 -4.82
C ILE A 301 -1.16 -6.62 -4.81
N ASP A 302 0.12 -7.02 -4.92
CA ASP A 302 1.24 -6.08 -4.77
C ASP A 302 1.28 -5.02 -5.90
N SER A 303 0.76 -5.33 -7.10
CA SER A 303 0.67 -4.36 -8.21
C SER A 303 -0.39 -3.29 -7.95
N VAL A 304 -1.49 -3.66 -7.28
CA VAL A 304 -2.54 -2.72 -6.88
C VAL A 304 -2.12 -1.92 -5.63
N GLU A 305 -1.43 -2.56 -4.69
CA GLU A 305 -0.81 -1.87 -3.54
C GLU A 305 0.23 -0.85 -4.00
N PHE A 306 1.02 -1.16 -5.03
CA PHE A 306 1.95 -0.23 -5.66
C PHE A 306 1.25 1.06 -6.10
N LEU A 307 0.09 0.97 -6.76
CA LEU A 307 -0.72 2.16 -7.12
C LEU A 307 -1.19 2.92 -5.88
N SER A 308 -1.66 2.20 -4.86
CA SER A 308 -2.16 2.81 -3.62
C SER A 308 -1.05 3.59 -2.90
N VAL A 309 0.18 3.07 -2.89
CA VAL A 309 1.34 3.77 -2.31
C VAL A 309 1.68 5.02 -3.12
N ILE A 310 1.65 4.96 -4.45
CA ILE A 310 1.90 6.13 -5.29
C ILE A 310 0.84 7.21 -5.07
N VAL A 311 -0.44 6.83 -4.99
CA VAL A 311 -1.54 7.74 -4.62
C VAL A 311 -1.26 8.39 -3.26
N GLY A 312 -0.80 7.63 -2.27
CA GLY A 312 -0.43 8.15 -0.95
C GLY A 312 0.76 9.13 -0.96
N ILE A 313 1.72 8.97 -1.89
CA ILE A 313 2.90 9.86 -2.00
C ILE A 313 2.56 11.15 -2.75
N TYR A 314 1.88 11.05 -3.89
CA TYR A 314 1.74 12.14 -4.85
C TYR A 314 0.34 12.76 -4.91
N GLY A 315 -0.63 12.14 -4.25
CA GLY A 315 -2.03 12.54 -4.25
C GLY A 315 -2.84 11.99 -5.43
N PRO A 316 -4.15 11.80 -5.27
CA PRO A 316 -4.95 11.08 -6.25
C PRO A 316 -5.22 11.87 -7.52
N VAL A 317 -5.38 13.20 -7.45
CA VAL A 317 -5.66 14.04 -8.63
C VAL A 317 -4.55 13.88 -9.68
N ARG A 318 -3.28 13.96 -9.25
CA ARG A 318 -2.13 13.82 -10.16
C ARG A 318 -2.04 12.43 -10.77
N VAL A 319 -2.24 11.39 -9.96
CA VAL A 319 -2.18 10.00 -10.41
C VAL A 319 -3.28 9.68 -11.42
N VAL A 320 -4.52 10.06 -11.12
CA VAL A 320 -5.66 9.82 -12.00
C VAL A 320 -5.53 10.60 -13.31
N ALA A 321 -5.01 11.83 -13.28
CA ALA A 321 -4.75 12.59 -14.51
C ALA A 321 -3.79 11.85 -15.47
N HIS A 322 -2.75 11.19 -14.95
CA HIS A 322 -1.84 10.40 -15.79
C HIS A 322 -2.43 9.06 -16.24
N ILE A 323 -3.31 8.46 -15.43
CA ILE A 323 -4.10 7.30 -15.84
C ILE A 323 -5.05 7.69 -16.98
N HIS A 324 -5.70 8.86 -16.91
CA HIS A 324 -6.57 9.36 -17.97
C HIS A 324 -5.83 9.48 -19.31
N VAL A 325 -4.62 10.05 -19.30
CA VAL A 325 -3.76 10.14 -20.50
C VAL A 325 -3.37 8.77 -21.06
N CYS A 326 -3.14 7.78 -20.19
CA CYS A 326 -2.86 6.41 -20.61
C CYS A 326 -4.06 5.74 -21.29
N ILE A 327 -5.26 5.95 -20.74
CA ILE A 327 -6.50 5.35 -21.26
C ILE A 327 -6.93 6.02 -22.56
N ASN A 328 -6.72 7.33 -22.67
CA ASN A 328 -7.07 8.14 -23.82
C ASN A 328 -5.81 8.57 -24.56
N GLU A 329 -5.36 7.78 -25.56
CA GLU A 329 -4.15 7.97 -26.38
C GLU A 329 -4.01 9.36 -27.07
N HIS A 330 -4.94 10.30 -26.87
CA HIS A 330 -5.04 11.59 -27.55
C HIS A 330 -4.90 12.83 -26.64
N CYS A 331 -4.59 12.69 -25.35
CA CYS A 331 -4.48 13.82 -24.43
C CYS A 331 -3.02 14.10 -24.01
N CYS A 332 -2.37 15.10 -24.62
CA CYS A 332 -1.09 15.60 -24.13
C CYS A 332 -1.31 16.53 -22.92
N LEU A 333 -0.60 16.28 -21.81
CA LEU A 333 -0.53 17.21 -20.68
C LEU A 333 0.39 18.39 -21.06
N GLY A 334 -0.10 19.30 -21.90
CA GLY A 334 0.57 20.56 -22.19
C GLY A 334 0.38 21.54 -21.04
N SER A 335 1.42 22.31 -20.68
CA SER A 335 1.37 23.31 -19.60
C SER A 335 0.17 24.25 -19.76
N THR A 336 -0.64 24.39 -18.73
CA THR A 336 -1.87 25.19 -18.82
C THR A 336 -1.93 26.28 -17.75
N ASN A 337 -2.19 27.48 -18.25
CA ASN A 337 -2.50 28.68 -17.50
C ASN A 337 -3.86 28.56 -16.80
N HIS A 338 -4.10 29.46 -15.84
CA HIS A 338 -5.21 29.66 -14.88
C HIS A 338 -6.69 29.54 -15.35
N GLY A 339 -7.04 28.64 -16.27
CA GLY A 339 -8.41 28.30 -16.65
C GLY A 339 -8.66 26.79 -16.83
N ASP A 340 -7.73 25.95 -16.38
CA ASP A 340 -7.67 24.50 -16.66
C ASP A 340 -8.10 23.61 -15.48
N ASP A 341 -8.30 24.20 -14.30
CA ASP A 341 -8.68 23.45 -13.09
C ASP A 341 -10.04 22.76 -13.28
N ASP A 342 -11.05 23.46 -13.83
CA ASP A 342 -12.38 22.89 -14.14
C ASP A 342 -12.30 21.70 -15.13
N LEU A 343 -11.32 21.69 -16.04
CA LEU A 343 -11.14 20.61 -17.02
C LEU A 343 -10.48 19.40 -16.37
N ILE A 344 -9.44 19.63 -15.56
CA ILE A 344 -8.74 18.60 -14.78
C ILE A 344 -9.71 17.94 -13.80
N GLU A 345 -10.59 18.71 -13.15
CA GLU A 345 -11.64 18.20 -12.27
C GLU A 345 -12.62 17.27 -12.99
N LYS A 346 -13.10 17.68 -14.17
CA LYS A 346 -14.01 16.85 -14.97
C LYS A 346 -13.33 15.56 -15.43
N GLN A 347 -12.08 15.65 -15.91
CA GLN A 347 -11.31 14.48 -16.32
C GLN A 347 -11.07 13.52 -15.14
N PHE A 348 -10.74 14.07 -13.97
CA PHE A 348 -10.54 13.30 -12.75
C PHE A 348 -11.79 12.50 -12.37
N LEU A 349 -12.93 13.18 -12.25
CA LEU A 349 -14.21 12.53 -11.91
C LEU A 349 -14.65 11.53 -12.98
N GLN A 350 -14.43 11.85 -14.26
CA GLN A 350 -14.78 10.97 -15.36
C GLN A 350 -13.97 9.67 -15.33
N THR A 351 -12.64 9.73 -15.19
CA THR A 351 -11.80 8.53 -15.12
C THR A 351 -12.12 7.68 -13.89
N ILE A 352 -12.45 8.30 -12.75
CA ILE A 352 -12.90 7.55 -11.59
C ILE A 352 -14.18 6.79 -11.91
N LYS A 353 -15.19 7.48 -12.47
CA LYS A 353 -16.51 6.92 -12.75
C LYS A 353 -16.48 5.85 -13.84
N ASP A 354 -15.79 6.10 -14.94
CA ASP A 354 -15.90 5.30 -16.16
C ASP A 354 -14.88 4.16 -16.20
N ASP A 355 -13.73 4.29 -15.54
CA ASP A 355 -12.64 3.31 -15.61
C ASP A 355 -12.31 2.65 -14.27
N LEU A 356 -12.04 3.45 -13.23
CA LEU A 356 -11.50 2.94 -11.96
C LEU A 356 -12.57 2.26 -11.10
N VAL A 357 -13.75 2.87 -10.96
CA VAL A 357 -14.89 2.30 -10.22
C VAL A 357 -15.33 0.97 -10.84
N PRO A 358 -15.54 0.85 -12.16
CA PRO A 358 -15.85 -0.42 -12.79
C PRO A 358 -14.74 -1.45 -12.59
N TRP A 359 -13.48 -1.09 -12.84
CA TRP A 359 -12.37 -2.04 -12.69
C TRP A 359 -12.21 -2.56 -11.25
N CYS A 360 -12.38 -1.69 -10.25
CA CYS A 360 -12.19 -2.06 -8.85
C CYS A 360 -13.34 -2.90 -8.28
N LEU A 361 -14.54 -2.78 -8.84
CA LEU A 361 -15.76 -3.47 -8.38
C LEU A 361 -16.18 -4.63 -9.29
N LEU A 362 -15.50 -4.84 -10.41
CA LEU A 362 -15.78 -5.92 -11.36
C LEU A 362 -15.17 -7.25 -10.90
N LYS A 363 -16.04 -8.21 -10.58
CA LYS A 363 -15.74 -9.64 -10.28
C LYS A 363 -14.72 -9.86 -9.16
N GLN A 364 -14.95 -10.83 -8.27
CA GLN A 364 -13.97 -11.11 -7.23
C GLN A 364 -12.71 -11.76 -7.82
N THR A 365 -11.59 -11.09 -7.62
CA THR A 365 -10.25 -11.62 -7.86
C THR A 365 -9.43 -11.57 -6.57
N GLN A 366 -8.24 -12.19 -6.57
CA GLN A 366 -7.36 -12.21 -5.40
C GLN A 366 -6.93 -10.80 -4.96
N SER A 367 -6.96 -9.80 -5.86
CA SER A 367 -6.60 -8.41 -5.60
C SER A 367 -7.78 -7.54 -5.14
N THR A 368 -9.01 -8.07 -5.04
CA THR A 368 -10.23 -7.29 -4.71
C THR A 368 -10.03 -6.43 -3.47
N GLY A 369 -9.49 -7.00 -2.38
CA GLY A 369 -9.23 -6.25 -1.15
C GLY A 369 -8.32 -5.03 -1.36
N ALA A 370 -7.27 -5.17 -2.18
CA ALA A 370 -6.34 -4.10 -2.52
C ALA A 370 -6.96 -3.07 -3.48
N LYS A 371 -7.82 -3.49 -4.41
CA LYS A 371 -8.58 -2.58 -5.30
C LYS A 371 -9.52 -1.69 -4.51
N LEU A 372 -10.19 -2.25 -3.49
CA LEU A 372 -11.04 -1.47 -2.61
C LEU A 372 -10.22 -0.46 -1.78
N ASP A 373 -9.03 -0.85 -1.30
CA ASP A 373 -8.12 0.08 -0.62
C ASP A 373 -7.65 1.20 -1.55
N LEU A 374 -7.37 0.88 -2.82
CA LEU A 374 -7.03 1.84 -3.86
C LEU A 374 -8.19 2.83 -4.08
N LEU A 375 -9.43 2.36 -4.29
CA LEU A 375 -10.61 3.23 -4.43
C LEU A 375 -10.74 4.18 -3.24
N LEU A 376 -10.61 3.66 -2.02
CA LEU A 376 -10.67 4.49 -0.82
C LEU A 376 -9.49 5.46 -0.72
N SER A 377 -8.32 5.14 -1.28
CA SER A 377 -7.15 6.04 -1.33
C SER A 377 -7.33 7.18 -2.32
N LEU A 378 -8.17 6.98 -3.35
CA LEU A 378 -8.50 7.97 -4.36
C LEU A 378 -9.57 8.98 -3.94
N MET A 379 -10.30 8.69 -2.86
CA MET A 379 -11.30 9.60 -2.30
C MET A 379 -10.65 10.92 -1.85
N GLN A 380 -11.29 12.03 -2.21
CA GLN A 380 -10.87 13.38 -1.84
C GLN A 380 -12.03 14.12 -1.17
N ASP A 381 -11.76 14.87 -0.11
CA ASP A 381 -12.80 15.60 0.63
C ASP A 381 -13.55 16.61 -0.25
N ALA A 382 -12.87 17.20 -1.24
CA ALA A 382 -13.47 18.16 -2.17
C ALA A 382 -14.52 17.53 -3.12
N TYR A 383 -14.40 16.23 -3.43
CA TYR A 383 -15.25 15.53 -4.41
C TYR A 383 -15.90 14.28 -3.83
N SER A 384 -15.94 14.16 -2.49
CA SER A 384 -16.30 12.92 -1.83
C SER A 384 -17.73 12.49 -2.13
N VAL A 385 -18.63 13.46 -2.31
CA VAL A 385 -20.05 13.22 -2.60
C VAL A 385 -20.22 12.65 -4.01
N GLU A 386 -19.59 13.26 -5.01
CA GLU A 386 -19.64 12.84 -6.42
C GLU A 386 -18.97 11.48 -6.61
N GLN A 387 -17.79 11.27 -6.02
CA GLN A 387 -17.06 10.00 -6.07
C GLN A 387 -17.87 8.88 -5.39
N TRP A 388 -18.46 9.15 -4.23
CA TRP A 388 -19.31 8.19 -3.53
C TRP A 388 -20.58 7.86 -4.32
N HIS A 389 -21.23 8.88 -4.90
CA HIS A 389 -22.39 8.68 -5.75
C HIS A 389 -22.06 7.85 -7.00
N ALA A 390 -20.87 8.01 -7.61
CA ALA A 390 -20.43 7.18 -8.72
C ALA A 390 -20.28 5.70 -8.34
N ILE A 391 -19.67 5.43 -7.18
CA ILE A 391 -19.54 4.07 -6.62
C ILE A 391 -20.94 3.44 -6.41
N LEU A 392 -21.85 4.18 -5.77
CA LEU A 392 -23.22 3.72 -5.50
C LEU A 392 -24.05 3.53 -6.78
N THR A 393 -23.86 4.39 -7.78
CA THR A 393 -24.55 4.25 -9.08
C THR A 393 -24.09 2.97 -9.78
N HIS A 394 -22.79 2.69 -9.77
CA HIS A 394 -22.25 1.46 -10.32
C HIS A 394 -22.80 0.22 -9.58
N PHE A 395 -22.89 0.30 -8.25
CA PHE A 395 -23.52 -0.75 -7.44
C PHE A 395 -24.96 -1.04 -7.87
N ALA A 396 -25.80 0.00 -7.95
CA ALA A 396 -27.20 -0.12 -8.34
C ALA A 396 -27.37 -0.76 -9.73
N ILE A 397 -26.46 -0.44 -10.67
CA ILE A 397 -26.45 -1.04 -12.00
C ILE A 397 -26.14 -2.54 -11.94
N ILE A 398 -25.11 -2.93 -11.17
CA ILE A 398 -24.74 -4.35 -11.05
C ILE A 398 -25.85 -5.13 -10.34
N GLU A 399 -26.38 -4.62 -9.23
CA GLU A 399 -27.44 -5.26 -8.45
C GLU A 399 -28.71 -5.47 -9.29
N LYS A 400 -29.08 -4.48 -10.11
CA LYS A 400 -30.23 -4.60 -11.02
C LYS A 400 -29.99 -5.65 -12.10
N ARG A 401 -28.76 -5.77 -12.60
CA ARG A 401 -28.41 -6.73 -13.67
C ARG A 401 -28.36 -8.17 -13.16
N SER A 402 -27.79 -8.39 -11.98
CA SER A 402 -27.72 -9.71 -11.35
C SER A 402 -29.08 -10.27 -10.95
N ARG A 403 -30.10 -9.40 -10.76
CA ARG A 403 -31.50 -9.82 -10.58
C ARG A 403 -32.15 -10.33 -11.88
N THR A 404 -31.62 -9.96 -13.04
CA THR A 404 -32.19 -10.33 -14.35
C THR A 404 -31.50 -11.52 -15.01
N ASP A 405 -30.19 -11.68 -14.81
CA ASP A 405 -29.42 -12.84 -15.27
C ASP A 405 -29.34 -13.86 -14.12
N GLY A 406 -29.99 -15.02 -14.25
CA GLY A 406 -30.13 -16.04 -13.20
C GLY A 406 -28.85 -16.76 -12.72
N GLY A 407 -27.68 -16.10 -12.75
CA GLY A 407 -26.42 -16.60 -12.21
C GLY A 407 -26.23 -16.21 -10.73
N SER A 408 -26.48 -17.15 -9.81
CA SER A 408 -26.43 -16.88 -8.36
C SER A 408 -25.03 -16.65 -7.79
N SER A 409 -23.96 -17.12 -8.44
CA SER A 409 -22.58 -17.04 -7.93
C SER A 409 -22.00 -15.63 -8.02
N ASP A 410 -22.12 -14.97 -9.18
CA ASP A 410 -21.54 -13.65 -9.42
C ASP A 410 -22.22 -12.54 -8.58
N HIS A 411 -23.51 -12.75 -8.23
CA HIS A 411 -24.26 -11.85 -7.36
C HIS A 411 -23.72 -11.84 -5.93
N VAL A 412 -23.43 -13.01 -5.36
CA VAL A 412 -22.91 -13.15 -4.00
C VAL A 412 -21.51 -12.54 -3.88
N GLU A 413 -20.65 -12.79 -4.88
CA GLU A 413 -19.32 -12.19 -4.97
C GLU A 413 -19.37 -10.67 -5.01
N THR A 414 -20.29 -10.11 -5.81
CA THR A 414 -20.47 -8.66 -5.90
C THR A 414 -20.89 -8.09 -4.54
N ILE A 415 -21.93 -8.65 -3.91
CA ILE A 415 -22.41 -8.20 -2.60
C ILE A 415 -21.27 -8.23 -1.57
N GLN A 416 -20.48 -9.30 -1.55
CA GLN A 416 -19.38 -9.44 -0.62
C GLN A 416 -18.29 -8.38 -0.82
N SER A 417 -18.02 -7.96 -2.06
CA SER A 417 -17.10 -6.83 -2.34
C SER A 417 -17.62 -5.51 -1.75
N PHE A 418 -18.94 -5.27 -1.81
CA PHE A 418 -19.55 -4.09 -1.21
C PHE A 418 -19.55 -4.16 0.33
N VAL A 419 -19.87 -5.31 0.92
CA VAL A 419 -19.73 -5.54 2.38
C VAL A 419 -18.32 -5.15 2.83
N THR A 420 -17.30 -5.67 2.13
CA THR A 420 -15.89 -5.40 2.42
C THR A 420 -15.54 -3.91 2.25
N LEU A 421 -16.10 -3.24 1.24
CA LEU A 421 -15.91 -1.81 1.02
C LEU A 421 -16.46 -0.96 2.18
N PHE A 422 -17.68 -1.25 2.65
CA PHE A 422 -18.30 -0.55 3.77
C PHE A 422 -17.52 -0.76 5.08
N GLU A 423 -17.02 -1.97 5.32
CA GLU A 423 -16.18 -2.28 6.48
C GLU A 423 -14.84 -1.51 6.44
N LYS A 424 -14.13 -1.54 5.30
CA LYS A 424 -12.89 -0.77 5.10
C LYS A 424 -13.13 0.73 5.24
N LEU A 425 -14.23 1.24 4.68
CA LEU A 425 -14.62 2.64 4.81
C LEU A 425 -14.84 3.00 6.29
N ARG A 426 -15.56 2.18 7.05
CA ARG A 426 -15.78 2.38 8.50
C ARG A 426 -14.47 2.43 9.27
N GLY A 427 -13.50 1.57 8.95
CA GLY A 427 -12.16 1.59 9.56
C GLY A 427 -11.31 2.83 9.20
N LYS A 428 -11.53 3.42 8.02
CA LYS A 428 -10.73 4.54 7.49
C LYS A 428 -11.23 5.92 7.91
N ILE A 429 -12.52 6.09 8.17
CA ILE A 429 -13.09 7.40 8.54
C ILE A 429 -12.50 7.98 9.85
N PRO A 430 -12.21 7.20 10.91
CA PRO A 430 -11.55 7.72 12.11
C PRO A 430 -10.17 8.35 11.82
N SER A 431 -9.36 7.75 10.95
CA SER A 431 -8.03 8.30 10.59
C SER A 431 -8.12 9.50 9.64
N MET A 432 -9.20 9.61 8.85
CA MET A 432 -9.51 10.83 8.08
C MET A 432 -9.86 12.03 8.96
N LYS A 433 -10.34 11.81 10.20
CA LYS A 433 -10.66 12.89 11.15
C LYS A 433 -9.44 13.50 11.86
N GLU A 434 -8.33 12.76 12.00
CA GLU A 434 -7.14 13.24 12.73
C GLU A 434 -6.25 14.20 11.91
N ASN A 435 -6.33 14.16 10.58
CA ASN A 435 -5.47 14.96 9.70
C ASN A 435 -5.96 16.40 9.44
N VAL A 436 -7.08 16.83 10.05
CA VAL A 436 -7.64 18.16 9.82
C VAL A 436 -7.89 18.88 11.13
N HIS A 437 -7.07 19.90 11.43
CA HIS A 437 -7.42 20.93 12.40
C HIS A 437 -8.51 21.84 11.81
N GLY A 438 -9.77 21.40 11.88
CA GLY A 438 -10.94 22.22 11.60
C GLY A 438 -11.90 21.61 10.59
N SER A 439 -13.11 21.29 11.05
CA SER A 439 -14.23 20.63 10.34
C SER A 439 -14.11 19.11 10.27
N GLY A 440 -14.60 18.45 11.32
CA GLY A 440 -14.79 17.00 11.32
C GLY A 440 -15.66 16.56 10.15
N VAL A 441 -15.26 15.48 9.47
CA VAL A 441 -16.04 14.78 8.45
C VAL A 441 -17.46 14.58 8.99
N ARG A 442 -18.43 15.35 8.45
CA ARG A 442 -19.83 15.26 8.87
C ARG A 442 -20.39 13.92 8.40
N GLN A 443 -21.11 13.24 9.27
CA GLN A 443 -21.83 12.00 8.97
C GLN A 443 -22.79 12.17 7.78
N GLU A 444 -23.23 13.41 7.53
CA GLU A 444 -24.08 13.84 6.42
C GLU A 444 -23.49 13.57 5.02
N TYR A 445 -22.15 13.49 4.87
CA TYR A 445 -21.52 13.34 3.54
C TYR A 445 -21.63 11.93 2.94
N TRP A 446 -21.90 10.92 3.77
CA TRP A 446 -21.96 9.52 3.32
C TRP A 446 -23.40 9.02 3.09
N HIS A 447 -24.39 9.82 3.47
CA HIS A 447 -25.79 9.55 3.19
C HIS A 447 -26.09 9.76 1.70
N ASN A 448 -26.84 8.83 1.11
CA ASN A 448 -27.25 8.92 -0.29
C ASN A 448 -28.63 8.29 -0.50
N GLU A 449 -29.51 8.97 -1.24
CA GLU A 449 -30.87 8.48 -1.50
C GLU A 449 -30.89 7.17 -2.31
N LEU A 450 -29.88 6.94 -3.16
CA LEU A 450 -29.74 5.67 -3.87
C LEU A 450 -29.43 4.52 -2.89
N LEU A 451 -28.57 4.79 -1.92
CA LEU A 451 -28.21 3.81 -0.90
C LEU A 451 -29.43 3.45 -0.03
N ASP A 452 -30.22 4.46 0.37
CA ASP A 452 -31.50 4.25 1.06
C ASP A 452 -32.45 3.39 0.22
N SER A 453 -32.60 3.69 -1.06
CA SER A 453 -33.47 2.95 -1.98
C SER A 453 -33.06 1.48 -2.14
N ILE A 454 -31.75 1.22 -2.25
CA ILE A 454 -31.21 -0.14 -2.35
C ILE A 454 -31.45 -0.90 -1.04
N ALA A 455 -31.12 -0.30 0.11
CA ALA A 455 -31.30 -0.94 1.41
C ALA A 455 -32.78 -1.27 1.67
N ILE A 456 -33.71 -0.36 1.34
CA ILE A 456 -35.16 -0.61 1.43
C ILE A 456 -35.56 -1.73 0.46
N SER A 457 -35.08 -1.73 -0.78
CA SER A 457 -35.37 -2.79 -1.76
C SER A 457 -34.94 -4.16 -1.24
N ILE A 458 -33.76 -4.26 -0.65
CA ILE A 458 -33.24 -5.52 -0.08
C ILE A 458 -34.12 -5.98 1.09
N ALA A 459 -34.54 -5.06 1.97
CA ALA A 459 -35.39 -5.40 3.12
C ALA A 459 -36.81 -5.84 2.71
N CYS A 460 -37.36 -5.30 1.63
CA CYS A 460 -38.73 -5.56 1.16
C CYS A 460 -38.87 -6.83 0.28
N GLU A 461 -37.79 -7.37 -0.28
CA GLU A 461 -37.85 -8.47 -1.26
C GLU A 461 -38.01 -9.86 -0.60
N SER A 462 -39.19 -10.47 -0.76
CA SER A 462 -39.64 -11.64 0.03
C SER A 462 -39.26 -13.06 -0.47
N PRO A 463 -38.63 -13.31 -1.64
CA PRO A 463 -38.18 -14.68 -1.97
C PRO A 463 -36.66 -14.85 -2.18
N CYS A 464 -35.85 -13.78 -2.17
CA CYS A 464 -34.40 -13.83 -2.48
C CYS A 464 -33.52 -13.49 -1.27
N ILE A 465 -34.04 -13.74 -0.07
CA ILE A 465 -33.38 -13.46 1.19
C ILE A 465 -32.21 -14.45 1.38
N CYS A 466 -30.99 -13.99 1.12
CA CYS A 466 -29.78 -14.78 1.37
C CYS A 466 -28.89 -14.10 2.42
N LEU A 467 -28.01 -14.87 3.05
CA LEU A 467 -27.12 -14.41 4.12
C LEU A 467 -26.25 -13.21 3.72
N SER A 468 -25.84 -13.09 2.45
CA SER A 468 -25.02 -11.97 2.00
C SER A 468 -25.81 -10.64 1.95
N HIS A 469 -27.11 -10.68 1.64
CA HIS A 469 -27.97 -9.49 1.75
C HIS A 469 -28.17 -9.05 3.21
N ALA A 470 -28.28 -10.01 4.15
CA ALA A 470 -28.34 -9.70 5.58
C ALA A 470 -27.03 -9.02 6.06
N GLN A 471 -25.88 -9.56 5.64
CA GLN A 471 -24.56 -8.99 5.94
C GLN A 471 -24.41 -7.57 5.37
N LEU A 472 -24.89 -7.34 4.14
CA LEU A 472 -24.85 -6.02 3.52
C LEU A 472 -25.75 -5.01 4.25
N LEU A 473 -26.98 -5.37 4.62
CA LEU A 473 -27.83 -4.50 5.42
C LEU A 473 -27.23 -4.21 6.79
N ARG A 474 -26.63 -5.22 7.44
CA ARG A 474 -25.89 -5.06 8.70
C ARG A 474 -24.75 -4.05 8.56
N THR A 475 -23.95 -4.13 7.50
CA THR A 475 -22.84 -3.18 7.30
C THR A 475 -23.35 -1.77 6.97
N MET A 476 -24.42 -1.62 6.18
CA MET A 476 -25.03 -0.31 5.89
C MET A 476 -25.68 0.34 7.12
N LEU A 477 -26.45 -0.44 7.89
CA LEU A 477 -27.12 0.02 9.11
C LEU A 477 -26.12 0.34 10.22
N GLY A 478 -25.06 -0.45 10.35
CA GLY A 478 -24.04 -0.29 11.39
C GLY A 478 -24.56 -0.45 12.82
N GLY A 479 -23.69 -0.24 13.80
CA GLY A 479 -24.07 -0.34 15.21
C GLY A 479 -24.05 -1.77 15.73
N SER A 480 -23.00 -2.52 15.41
CA SER A 480 -22.73 -3.82 16.05
C SER A 480 -22.17 -3.67 17.47
N ASN A 481 -21.40 -2.60 17.70
CA ASN A 481 -20.79 -2.27 19.00
C ASN A 481 -21.19 -0.86 19.45
N LYS A 482 -21.10 -0.58 20.76
CA LYS A 482 -21.43 0.73 21.35
C LYS A 482 -20.58 1.90 20.81
N GLU A 483 -19.39 1.59 20.31
CA GLU A 483 -18.44 2.55 19.74
C GLU A 483 -18.68 2.79 18.23
N ASP A 484 -19.48 1.93 17.59
CA ASP A 484 -19.82 2.03 16.18
C ASP A 484 -21.01 2.99 15.97
N ASN A 485 -20.69 4.29 15.98
CA ASN A 485 -21.67 5.37 15.80
C ASN A 485 -21.86 5.78 14.32
N MET A 486 -21.33 5.01 13.37
CA MET A 486 -21.34 5.38 11.95
C MET A 486 -22.45 4.67 11.20
N TYR A 487 -23.46 5.45 10.82
CA TYR A 487 -24.65 5.01 10.08
C TYR A 487 -24.60 5.59 8.66
N PHE A 488 -24.80 4.74 7.63
CA PHE A 488 -24.80 5.19 6.23
C PHE A 488 -26.20 5.53 5.71
N LEU A 489 -27.25 5.00 6.34
CA LEU A 489 -28.64 5.18 5.92
C LEU A 489 -29.31 6.36 6.62
N SER A 490 -30.29 6.97 5.95
CA SER A 490 -31.11 8.02 6.58
C SER A 490 -32.06 7.43 7.62
N ARG A 491 -32.47 8.27 8.58
CA ARG A 491 -33.46 7.90 9.60
C ARG A 491 -34.75 7.31 9.01
N LYS A 492 -35.20 7.83 7.87
CA LYS A 492 -36.41 7.36 7.19
C LYS A 492 -36.22 5.94 6.65
N ALA A 493 -35.09 5.67 6.00
CA ALA A 493 -34.78 4.34 5.48
C ALA A 493 -34.63 3.32 6.62
N VAL A 494 -33.94 3.69 7.70
CA VAL A 494 -33.81 2.88 8.91
C VAL A 494 -35.18 2.49 9.46
N ALA A 495 -36.11 3.43 9.58
CA ALA A 495 -37.47 3.15 10.06
C ALA A 495 -38.20 2.13 9.17
N VAL A 496 -38.18 2.31 7.85
CA VAL A 496 -38.81 1.39 6.89
C VAL A 496 -38.21 -0.01 6.96
N ILE A 497 -36.88 -0.12 7.06
CA ILE A 497 -36.20 -1.42 7.15
C ILE A 497 -36.61 -2.15 8.44
N PHE A 498 -36.63 -1.46 9.59
CA PHE A 498 -37.05 -2.08 10.84
C PHE A 498 -38.55 -2.41 10.90
N GLU A 499 -39.40 -1.68 10.17
CA GLU A 499 -40.80 -2.08 9.95
C GLU A 499 -40.91 -3.40 9.17
N GLU A 500 -40.12 -3.60 8.11
CA GLU A 500 -40.08 -4.87 7.37
C GLU A 500 -39.50 -6.02 8.20
N ILE A 501 -38.50 -5.75 9.02
CA ILE A 501 -37.97 -6.73 9.98
C ILE A 501 -39.06 -7.16 10.98
N LEU A 502 -39.84 -6.21 11.52
CA LEU A 502 -40.95 -6.54 12.41
C LEU A 502 -42.02 -7.38 11.70
N LYS A 503 -42.38 -7.06 10.45
CA LYS A 503 -43.31 -7.88 9.65
C LYS A 503 -42.81 -9.31 9.48
N THR A 504 -41.51 -9.47 9.25
CA THR A 504 -40.85 -10.77 9.14
C THR A 504 -40.95 -11.57 10.44
N LEU A 505 -40.67 -10.94 11.59
CA LEU A 505 -40.79 -11.59 12.90
C LEU A 505 -42.25 -12.00 13.22
N ILE A 506 -43.22 -11.13 12.88
CA ILE A 506 -44.64 -11.42 13.06
C ILE A 506 -45.07 -12.60 12.17
N LEU A 507 -44.58 -12.66 10.93
CA LEU A 507 -44.83 -13.78 10.02
C LEU A 507 -44.27 -15.09 10.60
N TYR A 508 -43.07 -15.07 11.15
CA TYR A 508 -42.48 -16.22 11.84
C TYR A 508 -43.36 -16.68 13.03
N LEU A 509 -43.73 -15.77 13.93
CA LEU A 509 -44.57 -16.05 15.09
C LEU A 509 -45.95 -16.60 14.71
N SER A 510 -46.51 -16.18 13.57
CA SER A 510 -47.80 -16.68 13.08
C SER A 510 -47.78 -18.18 12.75
N THR A 511 -46.59 -18.74 12.55
CA THR A 511 -46.37 -20.16 12.25
C THR A 511 -46.00 -20.99 13.48
N SER A 512 -45.93 -20.37 14.66
CA SER A 512 -45.64 -21.04 15.92
C SER A 512 -46.65 -22.15 16.23
N SER A 513 -46.17 -23.24 16.82
CA SER A 513 -47.00 -24.31 17.36
C SER A 513 -47.78 -23.87 18.61
N PHE A 514 -47.33 -22.82 19.29
CA PHE A 514 -47.97 -22.31 20.49
C PHE A 514 -49.08 -21.31 20.17
N GLY A 515 -50.26 -21.52 20.77
CA GLY A 515 -51.40 -20.61 20.60
C GLY A 515 -51.12 -19.18 21.07
N TRP A 516 -50.43 -19.03 22.21
CA TRP A 516 -50.12 -17.71 22.77
C TRP A 516 -49.18 -16.88 21.87
N ALA A 517 -48.22 -17.53 21.20
CA ALA A 517 -47.30 -16.88 20.25
C ALA A 517 -48.03 -16.45 18.97
N ARG A 518 -49.02 -17.21 18.50
CA ARG A 518 -49.86 -16.79 17.37
C ARG A 518 -50.82 -15.65 17.75
N HIS A 519 -51.36 -15.66 18.97
CA HIS A 519 -52.24 -14.60 19.45
C HIS A 519 -51.50 -13.26 19.64
N SER A 520 -50.24 -13.29 20.05
CA SER A 520 -49.43 -12.07 20.21
C SER A 520 -49.20 -11.34 18.88
N CYS A 521 -49.18 -12.02 17.74
CA CYS A 521 -49.11 -11.39 16.40
C CYS A 521 -50.20 -10.32 16.21
N SER A 522 -51.44 -10.59 16.64
CA SER A 522 -52.55 -9.63 16.51
C SER A 522 -52.35 -8.37 17.35
N LEU A 523 -51.73 -8.51 18.52
CA LEU A 523 -51.39 -7.40 19.41
C LEU A 523 -50.22 -6.59 18.85
N LEU A 524 -49.18 -7.25 18.33
CA LEU A 524 -48.02 -6.60 17.71
C LEU A 524 -48.42 -5.80 16.46
N LEU A 525 -49.27 -6.37 15.59
CA LEU A 525 -49.79 -5.68 14.42
C LEU A 525 -50.63 -4.46 14.79
N SER A 526 -51.51 -4.60 15.80
CA SER A 526 -52.33 -3.49 16.29
C SER A 526 -51.49 -2.38 16.92
N LEU A 527 -50.45 -2.72 17.68
CA LEU A 527 -49.57 -1.75 18.31
C LEU A 527 -48.71 -1.01 17.28
N ALA A 528 -48.19 -1.73 16.29
CA ALA A 528 -47.37 -1.15 15.22
C ALA A 528 -48.18 -0.49 14.08
N CYS A 529 -49.51 -0.43 14.18
CA CYS A 529 -50.41 0.05 13.11
C CYS A 529 -50.17 -0.62 11.74
N MET A 530 -49.84 -1.91 11.73
CA MET A 530 -49.52 -2.68 10.52
C MET A 530 -50.75 -3.44 9.98
N ASP A 531 -50.81 -3.59 8.66
CA ASP A 531 -51.92 -4.28 7.97
C ASP A 531 -51.86 -5.82 8.15
N LEU A 532 -53.04 -6.45 8.23
CA LEU A 532 -53.22 -7.90 8.37
C LEU A 532 -52.78 -8.68 7.11
N THR A 533 -52.60 -7.99 5.97
CA THR A 533 -52.09 -8.57 4.72
C THR A 533 -50.69 -9.19 4.86
N VAL A 534 -49.93 -8.81 5.91
CA VAL A 534 -48.65 -9.44 6.30
C VAL A 534 -48.78 -10.95 6.49
N LEU A 535 -49.90 -11.42 7.06
CA LEU A 535 -50.15 -12.84 7.37
C LEU A 535 -50.56 -13.67 6.14
N GLN A 536 -50.88 -13.02 5.01
CA GLN A 536 -51.33 -13.69 3.79
C GLN A 536 -50.17 -14.15 2.88
N LYS A 537 -48.93 -13.68 3.12
CA LYS A 537 -47.73 -14.07 2.35
C LYS A 537 -47.16 -15.46 2.70
N SER A 538 -47.80 -16.19 3.62
CA SER A 538 -47.24 -17.39 4.27
C SER A 538 -47.17 -18.66 3.40
N SER A 539 -47.88 -18.74 2.27
CA SER A 539 -48.06 -20.00 1.53
C SER A 539 -46.94 -20.36 0.54
N VAL A 540 -45.94 -19.49 0.33
CA VAL A 540 -44.92 -19.67 -0.75
C VAL A 540 -43.47 -19.54 -0.25
N VAL A 541 -43.23 -19.08 0.98
CA VAL A 541 -41.90 -18.62 1.43
C VAL A 541 -41.32 -19.53 2.52
N ASN A 542 -40.01 -19.82 2.47
CA ASN A 542 -39.29 -20.53 3.53
C ASN A 542 -39.14 -19.63 4.78
N ILE A 543 -40.17 -19.62 5.63
CA ILE A 543 -40.29 -18.76 6.82
C ILE A 543 -39.06 -18.80 7.75
N PHE A 544 -38.34 -19.94 7.80
CA PHE A 544 -37.13 -20.06 8.59
C PHE A 544 -35.98 -19.20 8.06
N GLU A 545 -35.77 -19.17 6.74
CA GLU A 545 -34.73 -18.34 6.10
C GLU A 545 -35.04 -16.84 6.25
N VAL A 546 -36.31 -16.47 6.15
CA VAL A 546 -36.76 -15.08 6.36
C VAL A 546 -36.51 -14.64 7.81
N ALA A 547 -36.83 -15.50 8.77
CA ALA A 547 -36.54 -15.24 10.18
C ALA A 547 -35.03 -15.14 10.46
N GLN A 548 -34.22 -16.04 9.88
CA GLN A 548 -32.77 -16.02 10.00
C GLN A 548 -32.17 -14.71 9.49
N PHE A 549 -32.66 -14.19 8.37
CA PHE A 549 -32.26 -12.87 7.87
C PHE A 549 -32.61 -11.75 8.84
N ALA A 550 -33.85 -11.70 9.35
CA ALA A 550 -34.27 -10.67 10.30
C ALA A 550 -33.38 -10.67 11.56
N PHE A 551 -33.09 -11.84 12.12
CA PHE A 551 -32.22 -11.96 13.29
C PHE A 551 -30.77 -11.55 12.99
N GLN A 552 -30.22 -11.93 11.83
CA GLN A 552 -28.87 -11.52 11.43
C GLN A 552 -28.74 -10.00 11.25
N VAL A 553 -29.75 -9.35 10.67
CA VAL A 553 -29.77 -7.88 10.55
C VAL A 553 -29.87 -7.24 11.93
N LEU A 554 -30.76 -7.74 12.80
CA LEU A 554 -30.94 -7.22 14.17
C LEU A 554 -29.68 -7.34 15.03
N GLU A 555 -29.02 -8.49 15.02
CA GLU A 555 -27.78 -8.74 15.76
C GLU A 555 -26.70 -7.71 15.41
N GLY A 556 -26.57 -7.39 14.13
CA GLY A 556 -25.55 -6.48 13.64
C GLY A 556 -25.87 -4.99 13.67
N SER A 557 -27.13 -4.64 13.96
CA SER A 557 -27.63 -3.26 13.87
C SER A 557 -28.34 -2.76 15.12
N ILE A 558 -28.21 -3.46 16.23
CA ILE A 558 -28.94 -3.17 17.46
C ILE A 558 -28.70 -1.75 17.99
N PHE A 559 -27.48 -1.23 17.90
CA PHE A 559 -27.16 0.12 18.34
C PHE A 559 -27.66 1.19 17.37
N CYS A 560 -28.03 0.83 16.13
CA CYS A 560 -28.67 1.72 15.14
C CYS A 560 -30.08 2.13 15.57
N LEU A 561 -30.76 1.33 16.40
CA LEU A 561 -32.11 1.65 16.90
C LEU A 561 -32.19 2.94 17.71
N LYS A 562 -31.07 3.46 18.24
CA LYS A 562 -31.00 4.80 18.84
C LYS A 562 -31.37 5.92 17.86
N MET A 563 -31.18 5.71 16.55
CA MET A 563 -31.65 6.66 15.54
C MET A 563 -33.18 6.82 15.54
N LEU A 564 -33.90 5.85 16.09
CA LEU A 564 -35.36 5.81 16.17
C LEU A 564 -35.90 6.23 17.54
N ASP A 565 -35.14 6.98 18.36
CA ASP A 565 -35.51 7.37 19.75
C ASP A 565 -36.92 8.02 19.91
N ASP A 566 -37.54 8.54 18.84
CA ASP A 566 -38.92 9.08 18.88
C ASP A 566 -40.02 8.03 18.60
N ASN A 567 -39.64 6.86 18.07
CA ASN A 567 -40.53 5.80 17.58
C ASN A 567 -40.56 4.61 18.56
N ASN A 568 -40.86 4.91 19.83
CA ASN A 568 -40.88 3.94 20.94
C ASN A 568 -41.71 2.68 20.65
N VAL A 569 -42.77 2.82 19.85
CA VAL A 569 -43.69 1.74 19.52
C VAL A 569 -43.01 0.67 18.66
N LEU A 570 -42.30 1.06 17.59
CA LEU A 570 -41.63 0.12 16.69
C LEU A 570 -40.54 -0.68 17.43
N ILE A 571 -39.71 0.01 18.22
CA ILE A 571 -38.67 -0.61 19.03
C ILE A 571 -39.29 -1.58 20.04
N SER A 572 -40.35 -1.17 20.73
CA SER A 572 -41.05 -2.02 21.71
C SER A 572 -41.68 -3.27 21.07
N CYS A 573 -42.25 -3.13 19.87
CA CYS A 573 -42.83 -4.26 19.14
C CYS A 573 -41.76 -5.26 18.66
N ILE A 574 -40.61 -4.77 18.17
CA ILE A 574 -39.47 -5.63 17.80
C ILE A 574 -38.96 -6.40 19.03
N LEU A 575 -38.78 -5.71 20.16
CA LEU A 575 -38.36 -6.32 21.42
C LEU A 575 -39.36 -7.38 21.92
N ALA A 576 -40.64 -7.06 21.90
CA ALA A 576 -41.68 -7.99 22.29
C ALA A 576 -41.68 -9.23 21.39
N ALA A 577 -41.53 -9.05 20.07
CA ALA A 577 -41.42 -10.17 19.14
C ALA A 577 -40.20 -11.06 19.44
N ILE A 578 -39.02 -10.47 19.66
CA ILE A 578 -37.79 -11.20 20.01
C ILE A 578 -37.98 -11.98 21.32
N PHE A 579 -38.56 -11.35 22.35
CA PHE A 579 -38.82 -11.99 23.64
C PHE A 579 -39.78 -13.19 23.52
N ILE A 580 -40.84 -13.05 22.73
CA ILE A 580 -41.81 -14.13 22.48
C ILE A 580 -41.12 -15.30 21.79
N VAL A 581 -40.24 -15.04 20.82
CA VAL A 581 -39.44 -16.09 20.15
C VAL A 581 -38.47 -16.77 21.13
N ASP A 582 -37.75 -16.01 21.95
CA ASP A 582 -36.85 -16.55 22.98
C ASP A 582 -37.58 -17.44 24.00
N TRP A 583 -38.76 -16.98 24.43
CA TRP A 583 -39.62 -17.73 25.34
C TRP A 583 -40.12 -19.03 24.72
N GLU A 584 -40.50 -19.00 23.44
CA GLU A 584 -40.88 -20.20 22.69
C GLU A 584 -39.72 -21.21 22.64
N PHE A 585 -38.50 -20.77 22.32
CA PHE A 585 -37.33 -21.65 22.33
C PHE A 585 -37.03 -22.22 23.71
N SER A 586 -37.11 -21.40 24.76
CA SER A 586 -36.90 -21.84 26.14
C SER A 586 -37.91 -22.91 26.56
N MET A 587 -39.17 -22.75 26.16
CA MET A 587 -40.22 -23.74 26.42
C MET A 587 -40.01 -25.03 25.62
N LEU A 588 -39.53 -24.95 24.38
CA LEU A 588 -39.20 -26.13 23.57
C LEU A 588 -38.06 -26.96 24.18
N VAL A 589 -37.02 -26.31 24.71
CA VAL A 589 -35.91 -26.98 25.41
C VAL A 589 -36.39 -27.73 26.65
N LEU A 590 -37.35 -27.17 27.38
CA LEU A 590 -37.95 -27.81 28.56
C LEU A 590 -38.86 -28.99 28.20
N THR A 591 -39.47 -28.99 27.01
CA THR A 591 -40.33 -30.09 26.55
C THR A 591 -39.55 -31.23 25.86
N ASP A 592 -38.40 -30.95 25.22
CA ASP A 592 -37.54 -31.97 24.61
C ASP A 592 -36.74 -32.78 25.66
N ASP A 593 -36.57 -32.25 26.87
CA ASP A 593 -35.88 -32.92 27.99
C ASP A 593 -36.66 -34.12 28.57
N GLU A 594 -37.96 -34.27 28.31
CA GLU A 594 -38.74 -35.42 28.82
C GLU A 594 -38.51 -36.72 28.01
N ASP A 595 -37.95 -36.65 26.79
CA ASP A 595 -37.81 -37.81 25.89
C ASP A 595 -36.35 -38.22 25.57
N ASN A 596 -35.32 -37.54 26.08
CA ASN A 596 -33.92 -37.89 25.78
C ASN A 596 -32.97 -37.69 26.96
N HIS A 597 -33.01 -38.64 27.90
CA HIS A 597 -32.21 -38.58 29.13
C HIS A 597 -30.70 -38.89 28.97
N ASP A 598 -30.16 -39.10 27.75
CA ASP A 598 -28.79 -39.62 27.56
C ASP A 598 -27.79 -38.73 26.78
N LEU A 599 -28.11 -37.46 26.49
CA LEU A 599 -27.16 -36.57 25.77
C LEU A 599 -26.97 -35.19 26.43
N LYS A 600 -26.75 -35.16 27.75
CA LYS A 600 -26.51 -33.90 28.47
C LYS A 600 -25.28 -33.97 29.36
N CYS A 601 -24.11 -33.77 28.73
CA CYS A 601 -22.89 -33.26 29.35
C CYS A 601 -22.02 -32.73 28.22
N HIS A 602 -22.08 -31.41 27.91
CA HIS A 602 -20.99 -30.59 27.29
C HIS A 602 -21.48 -29.23 26.71
N ILE A 603 -22.41 -28.49 27.34
CA ILE A 603 -22.71 -27.09 26.92
C ILE A 603 -22.63 -26.08 28.09
N LEU A 604 -21.89 -26.42 29.15
CA LEU A 604 -21.55 -25.45 30.18
C LEU A 604 -20.06 -25.57 30.47
N VAL A 605 -19.27 -24.73 29.80
CA VAL A 605 -18.02 -24.08 30.23
C VAL A 605 -17.34 -23.62 28.95
N ASP A 606 -17.38 -22.32 28.67
CA ASP A 606 -16.21 -21.54 28.24
C ASP A 606 -16.58 -20.06 28.16
N TYR A 607 -16.64 -19.44 29.34
CA TYR A 607 -16.30 -18.03 29.49
C TYR A 607 -14.85 -17.99 30.00
N HIS A 608 -13.88 -17.89 29.09
CA HIS A 608 -12.64 -17.16 29.37
C HIS A 608 -11.92 -16.76 28.07
N LEU A 609 -11.64 -15.46 28.00
CA LEU A 609 -10.68 -14.84 27.09
C LEU A 609 -9.35 -15.61 27.09
N ASN A 610 -8.83 -16.02 25.93
CA ASN A 610 -7.50 -15.57 25.48
C ASN A 610 -7.18 -15.90 24.02
N ILE A 611 -6.25 -15.09 23.53
CA ILE A 611 -5.60 -15.00 22.23
C ILE A 611 -4.68 -16.22 21.95
N ASP A 612 -4.46 -16.47 20.65
CA ASP A 612 -3.45 -17.30 19.97
C ASP A 612 -3.70 -18.81 19.71
N ASP A 613 -3.94 -19.04 18.41
CA ASP A 613 -3.26 -19.93 17.47
C ASP A 613 -3.47 -21.46 17.45
N HIS A 614 -3.71 -21.91 16.22
CA HIS A 614 -3.67 -23.25 15.64
C HIS A 614 -4.06 -24.48 16.50
N LEU A 615 -5.21 -25.09 16.16
CA LEU A 615 -5.33 -26.52 15.86
C LEU A 615 -6.73 -26.87 15.32
N LEU A 616 -6.77 -27.37 14.08
CA LEU A 616 -7.95 -27.98 13.45
C LEU A 616 -8.43 -29.19 14.25
N LYS A 617 -9.72 -29.17 14.65
CA LYS A 617 -10.53 -30.38 14.87
C LYS A 617 -11.85 -30.24 14.10
N PRO A 618 -12.37 -31.33 13.51
CA PRO A 618 -13.60 -31.27 12.73
C PRO A 618 -14.77 -31.12 13.71
N VAL A 619 -15.47 -29.99 13.65
CA VAL A 619 -16.70 -29.76 14.42
C VAL A 619 -17.82 -30.55 13.73
N ASP A 620 -18.43 -31.46 14.48
CA ASP A 620 -19.56 -32.29 14.05
C ASP A 620 -20.72 -31.43 13.52
N ALA A 621 -21.09 -31.70 12.27
CA ALA A 621 -22.11 -30.99 11.50
C ALA A 621 -23.55 -31.40 11.88
N LYS A 622 -23.93 -31.30 13.17
CA LYS A 622 -25.32 -31.49 13.62
C LYS A 622 -25.70 -30.56 14.79
N LEU A 623 -25.55 -29.24 14.60
CA LEU A 623 -26.41 -28.28 15.28
C LEU A 623 -27.67 -28.12 14.43
N THR A 624 -28.84 -28.47 14.98
CA THR A 624 -30.12 -28.27 14.29
C THR A 624 -30.29 -26.76 13.97
N PRO A 625 -30.94 -26.38 12.85
CA PRO A 625 -31.09 -24.98 12.45
C PRO A 625 -31.68 -24.09 13.57
N ARG A 626 -32.55 -24.67 14.41
CA ARG A 626 -33.15 -24.01 15.57
C ARG A 626 -32.15 -23.64 16.67
N GLY A 627 -31.10 -24.43 16.90
CA GLY A 627 -30.07 -24.14 17.90
C GLY A 627 -29.27 -22.87 17.56
N SER A 628 -28.89 -22.72 16.28
CA SER A 628 -28.19 -21.51 15.82
C SER A 628 -29.04 -20.24 15.92
N LEU A 629 -30.36 -20.32 15.71
CA LEU A 629 -31.26 -19.17 15.91
C LEU A 629 -31.41 -18.79 17.38
N TYR A 630 -31.49 -19.77 18.28
CA TYR A 630 -31.61 -19.54 19.71
C TYR A 630 -30.43 -18.73 20.27
N ASP A 631 -29.20 -19.08 19.86
CA ASP A 631 -28.00 -18.34 20.28
C ASP A 631 -28.01 -16.88 19.80
N ILE A 632 -28.44 -16.63 18.55
CA ILE A 632 -28.54 -15.27 17.99
C ILE A 632 -29.59 -14.44 18.75
N VAL A 633 -30.77 -15.02 19.02
CA VAL A 633 -31.86 -14.36 19.76
C VAL A 633 -31.40 -13.96 21.17
N ARG A 634 -30.71 -14.85 21.87
CA ARG A 634 -30.19 -14.59 23.22
C ARG A 634 -29.08 -13.54 23.25
N ASN A 635 -28.21 -13.52 22.23
CA ASN A 635 -27.21 -12.47 22.04
C ASN A 635 -27.87 -11.10 21.85
N ILE A 636 -28.90 -11.02 20.98
CA ILE A 636 -29.66 -9.79 20.74
C ILE A 636 -30.29 -9.26 22.05
N LEU A 637 -30.95 -10.12 22.83
CA LEU A 637 -31.54 -9.75 24.11
C LEU A 637 -30.50 -9.23 25.11
N THR A 638 -29.33 -9.86 25.17
CA THR A 638 -28.22 -9.43 26.04
C THR A 638 -27.71 -8.04 25.65
N CYS A 639 -27.52 -7.79 24.35
CA CYS A 639 -27.09 -6.49 23.85
C CYS A 639 -28.15 -5.39 24.06
N PHE A 640 -29.45 -5.73 23.99
CA PHE A 640 -30.54 -4.81 24.32
C PHE A 640 -30.57 -4.43 25.80
N LEU A 641 -30.34 -5.38 26.71
CA LEU A 641 -30.24 -5.09 28.15
C LEU A 641 -29.10 -4.09 28.42
N VAL A 642 -27.97 -4.24 27.73
CA VAL A 642 -26.85 -3.29 27.80
C VAL A 642 -27.25 -1.90 27.26
N LEU A 643 -27.99 -1.83 26.15
CA LEU A 643 -28.53 -0.58 25.60
C LEU A 643 -29.46 0.14 26.59
N LEU A 644 -30.40 -0.58 27.20
CA LEU A 644 -31.35 -0.06 28.20
C LEU A 644 -30.64 0.43 29.46
N VAL A 645 -29.66 -0.34 29.97
CA VAL A 645 -28.84 0.08 31.13
C VAL A 645 -28.02 1.33 30.80
N CYS A 646 -27.53 1.47 29.56
CA CYS A 646 -26.78 2.66 29.13
C CYS A 646 -27.66 3.91 28.91
N GLN A 647 -28.92 3.74 28.49
CA GLN A 647 -29.87 4.85 28.36
C GLN A 647 -30.39 5.32 29.73
N THR A 648 -30.59 4.40 30.68
CA THR A 648 -31.08 4.73 32.04
C THR A 648 -30.04 5.41 32.93
N TRP A 649 -28.74 5.31 32.63
CA TRP A 649 -27.65 6.03 33.34
C TRP A 649 -27.37 7.45 32.81
N LYS A 650 -28.08 7.90 31.75
CA LYS A 650 -27.95 9.26 31.20
C LYS A 650 -29.10 10.20 31.60
N ASN A 651 -30.10 9.70 32.32
CA ASN A 651 -31.09 10.48 33.06
C ASN A 651 -30.76 10.41 34.55
#